data_AF-A0A933RK89-F1
#
_entry.id   AF-A0A933RK89-F1
#
_cell.length_a   1.000
_cell.length_b   1.000
_cell.length_c   1.000
_cell.angle_alpha   90.00
_cell.angle_beta   90.00
_cell.angle_gamma   90.00
#
_symmetry.space_group_name_H-M   'P 1'
#
loop_
_entity.id
_entity.type
_entity.pdbx_description
1 polymer ?
#
loop_
_entity_poly.entity_id
_entity_poly.type
_entity_poly.pdbx_seq_one_letter_code
_entity_poly.pdbx_strand_id
1 'polypeptide(L)'
;MPKNRFKSSLPILILACLLTLASASASAIDEEDCLQCHKYRGLRAQGQAASLRDFHVDENSFNQSAHGTVTCRGCHIDIRRTPHEQEGSKVNCGIACHLSADLRGKQSSHMKLYNQYLETAHGELVGKELDCLSCHVRNETKGYARRHHKEVESLCEKCHLKEQASSGGIASGGPKVTGDVYHRLSVLRSRPDLPGCVDCHPVHSIYPKENPISSVNTENLPKTCGGAHSPLQSCHVAASARFIGTEIHDRNLAARNGRATREKTLWLGMMLLLAPLALHMLFDSFRSGRLRHDGTEDQGDSRVFVRMTVHQRALHMLLIVFFAFSAAGGLSLWLCDRKPAAGLISFVGGFKQMSNLHLGGAGALAALIVYHVASLVFLAVKRDWVISDLTLLPRRKDVTDLLQNAWFLLGRSPERPRYGKFSFVQKFDYLAALLGLSFMIVTGLAIGFPERSICAVLPARWLGDLRIVHVALGYGLIFIFLVWHVGNNLFSPATFLRNWSWVNGKISEDMMRQEHTQYYEDMLLAEQEEKLRRERAVEERSMEEVIKKQARELEEYLEAGNQYAKQADYAKAVEQYEKALGLLPNFPQAQYNLATVCHKSGNIKRAIVEYRKFIEIDPFNTVADKVRALLSQLEDSPDRGSADAR
;
A
#
# COMPACT_ATOMS: atom_id res chain seq x y z
N MET A 1 -60.43 55.42 20.38
CA MET A 1 -61.38 56.15 19.51
C MET A 1 -60.62 57.28 18.80
N PRO A 2 -60.99 57.73 17.58
CA PRO A 2 -61.39 56.96 16.41
C PRO A 2 -60.81 57.49 15.06
N LYS A 3 -61.08 56.75 13.98
CA LYS A 3 -61.35 57.17 12.57
C LYS A 3 -60.20 57.51 11.58
N ASN A 4 -59.98 56.54 10.67
CA ASN A 4 -60.30 56.62 9.23
C ASN A 4 -59.68 57.77 8.39
N ARG A 5 -58.87 57.41 7.36
CA ARG A 5 -59.31 57.36 5.95
C ARG A 5 -58.16 57.01 4.97
N PHE A 6 -58.42 55.97 4.17
CA PHE A 6 -57.84 55.75 2.84
C PHE A 6 -57.98 57.01 1.96
N LYS A 7 -56.96 57.30 1.13
CA LYS A 7 -57.10 57.65 -0.31
C LYS A 7 -55.73 57.86 -0.99
N SER A 8 -55.42 56.92 -1.89
CA SER A 8 -54.90 57.15 -3.25
C SER A 8 -53.86 58.27 -3.49
N SER A 9 -52.59 57.90 -3.64
CA SER A 9 -51.62 58.65 -4.45
C SER A 9 -50.55 57.72 -5.06
N LEU A 10 -51.01 56.61 -5.65
CA LEU A 10 -50.20 55.71 -6.48
C LEU A 10 -50.10 56.10 -7.98
N PRO A 11 -50.24 57.38 -8.42
CA PRO A 11 -49.82 57.73 -9.78
C PRO A 11 -48.74 58.81 -9.87
N ILE A 12 -48.08 59.20 -8.77
CA ILE A 12 -47.02 60.24 -8.81
C ILE A 12 -45.60 59.64 -8.82
N LEU A 13 -45.41 58.42 -8.31
CA LEU A 13 -44.10 57.74 -8.36
C LEU A 13 -43.78 57.09 -9.71
N ILE A 14 -44.79 56.84 -10.56
CA ILE A 14 -44.59 56.23 -11.89
C ILE A 14 -44.18 57.28 -12.93
N LEU A 15 -44.56 58.55 -12.75
CA LEU A 15 -44.18 59.64 -13.66
C LEU A 15 -42.74 60.15 -13.42
N ALA A 16 -42.20 59.99 -12.20
CA ALA A 16 -40.82 60.35 -11.88
C ALA A 16 -39.78 59.28 -12.30
N CYS A 17 -40.18 58.01 -12.41
CA CYS A 17 -39.32 56.94 -12.93
C CYS A 17 -39.21 56.91 -14.47
N LEU A 18 -40.09 57.61 -15.19
CA LEU A 18 -40.07 57.67 -16.66
C LEU A 18 -39.20 58.82 -17.23
N LEU A 19 -38.71 59.73 -16.38
CA LEU A 19 -37.94 60.92 -16.81
C LEU A 19 -36.43 60.86 -16.48
N THR A 20 -35.93 59.77 -15.90
CA THR A 20 -34.49 59.60 -15.60
C THR A 20 -33.83 58.42 -16.32
N LEU A 21 -34.45 57.91 -17.39
CA LEU A 21 -33.90 56.87 -18.27
C LEU A 21 -33.59 57.37 -19.69
N ALA A 22 -33.39 58.67 -19.85
CA ALA A 22 -32.72 59.25 -21.01
C ALA A 22 -31.32 59.70 -20.61
N SER A 23 -30.50 58.78 -20.09
CA SER A 23 -29.08 58.86 -20.40
C SER A 23 -28.97 58.47 -21.86
N ALA A 24 -28.94 59.47 -22.73
CA ALA A 24 -28.52 59.32 -24.11
C ALA A 24 -27.13 58.67 -24.07
N SER A 25 -27.10 57.34 -24.24
CA SER A 25 -25.96 56.69 -24.84
C SER A 25 -25.80 57.33 -26.20
N ALA A 26 -24.92 58.32 -26.31
CA ALA A 26 -24.49 58.86 -27.58
C ALA A 26 -23.79 57.73 -28.33
N SER A 27 -24.60 56.92 -29.02
CA SER A 27 -24.14 55.92 -29.97
C SER A 27 -23.77 56.68 -31.24
N ALA A 28 -22.47 56.88 -31.47
CA ALA A 28 -21.90 57.52 -32.65
C ALA A 28 -22.02 56.64 -33.92
N ILE A 29 -23.16 55.98 -34.11
CA ILE A 29 -23.21 54.73 -34.88
C ILE A 29 -23.54 54.95 -36.36
N ASP A 30 -24.05 56.12 -36.72
CA ASP A 30 -24.14 56.49 -38.13
C ASP A 30 -24.25 58.01 -38.35
N GLU A 31 -23.34 58.81 -37.81
CA GLU A 31 -23.29 60.26 -38.12
C GLU A 31 -23.16 60.54 -39.63
N GLU A 32 -22.79 59.53 -40.40
CA GLU A 32 -22.42 59.60 -41.82
C GLU A 32 -23.47 58.92 -42.72
N ASP A 33 -24.60 58.49 -42.15
CA ASP A 33 -25.77 57.92 -42.84
C ASP A 33 -25.46 56.70 -43.75
N CYS A 34 -24.41 55.93 -43.45
CA CYS A 34 -23.98 54.74 -44.17
C CYS A 34 -25.00 53.58 -44.07
N LEU A 35 -25.64 53.40 -42.92
CA LEU A 35 -26.65 52.37 -42.70
C LEU A 35 -27.95 52.64 -43.44
N GLN A 36 -28.18 53.86 -43.97
CA GLN A 36 -29.36 54.12 -44.81
C GLN A 36 -29.44 53.15 -46.00
N CYS A 37 -28.29 52.81 -46.59
CA CYS A 37 -28.20 51.86 -47.70
C CYS A 37 -27.75 50.46 -47.23
N HIS A 38 -26.81 50.37 -46.28
CA HIS A 38 -26.19 49.10 -45.87
C HIS A 38 -27.00 48.29 -44.86
N LYS A 39 -28.07 48.83 -44.26
CA LYS A 39 -28.94 48.07 -43.34
C LYS A 39 -29.82 47.02 -44.02
N TYR A 40 -29.98 47.09 -45.35
CA TYR A 40 -30.85 46.17 -46.09
C TYR A 40 -30.06 44.99 -46.67
N ARG A 41 -30.63 43.79 -46.59
CA ARG A 41 -30.08 42.58 -47.23
C ARG A 41 -30.25 42.64 -48.73
N GLY A 42 -29.26 42.13 -49.47
CA GLY A 42 -29.34 42.01 -50.93
C GLY A 42 -28.61 43.10 -51.71
N LEU A 43 -27.96 44.05 -51.03
CA LEU A 43 -26.99 44.94 -51.66
C LEU A 43 -25.74 44.12 -52.00
N ARG A 44 -25.64 43.66 -53.25
CA ARG A 44 -24.57 42.79 -53.72
C ARG A 44 -23.83 43.43 -54.88
N ALA A 45 -22.50 43.34 -54.83
CA ALA A 45 -21.62 43.80 -55.90
C ALA A 45 -20.69 42.65 -56.33
N GLN A 46 -20.31 42.65 -57.61
CA GLN A 46 -19.54 41.56 -58.21
C GLN A 46 -18.06 41.82 -57.95
N GLY A 47 -17.47 41.12 -56.98
CA GLY A 47 -16.03 41.24 -56.70
C GLY A 47 -15.16 40.73 -57.85
N GLN A 48 -13.87 41.10 -57.84
CA GLN A 48 -12.86 40.66 -58.81
C GLN A 48 -12.67 39.13 -58.90
N ALA A 49 -13.10 38.38 -57.89
CA ALA A 49 -13.30 36.93 -57.97
C ALA A 49 -14.82 36.70 -58.01
N ALA A 50 -15.31 35.82 -58.89
CA ALA A 50 -16.71 35.61 -59.28
C ALA A 50 -17.73 35.25 -58.16
N SER A 51 -17.50 35.64 -56.90
CA SER A 51 -18.44 35.58 -55.78
C SER A 51 -19.12 36.94 -55.56
N LEU A 52 -20.45 36.93 -55.55
CA LEU A 52 -21.27 38.07 -55.12
C LEU A 52 -21.04 38.31 -53.62
N ARG A 53 -20.52 39.49 -53.24
CA ARG A 53 -20.41 39.87 -51.82
C ARG A 53 -21.65 40.62 -51.40
N ASP A 54 -22.22 40.21 -50.25
CA ASP A 54 -23.31 40.93 -49.59
C ASP A 54 -22.71 42.03 -48.70
N PHE A 55 -23.14 43.27 -48.92
CA PHE A 55 -22.67 44.44 -48.17
C PHE A 55 -23.63 44.84 -47.04
N HIS A 56 -24.52 43.94 -46.64
CA HIS A 56 -25.40 44.12 -45.51
C HIS A 56 -24.65 44.20 -44.17
N VAL A 57 -24.98 45.22 -43.38
CA VAL A 57 -24.53 45.39 -42.00
C VAL A 57 -25.74 45.25 -41.07
N ASP A 58 -25.67 44.31 -40.13
CA ASP A 58 -26.65 44.19 -39.05
C ASP A 58 -26.26 45.13 -37.91
N GLU A 59 -27.06 46.18 -37.72
CA GLU A 59 -26.78 47.27 -36.78
C GLU A 59 -26.62 46.76 -35.34
N ASN A 60 -27.51 45.87 -34.89
CA ASN A 60 -27.45 45.35 -33.51
C ASN A 60 -26.19 44.50 -33.28
N SER A 61 -25.80 43.69 -34.26
CA SER A 61 -24.57 42.89 -34.25
C SER A 61 -23.31 43.76 -34.25
N PHE A 62 -23.29 44.83 -35.06
CA PHE A 62 -22.17 45.77 -35.11
C PHE A 62 -22.02 46.52 -33.78
N ASN A 63 -23.13 46.97 -33.20
CA ASN A 63 -23.15 47.74 -31.94
C ASN A 63 -22.68 46.91 -30.74
N GLN A 64 -22.90 45.60 -30.76
CA GLN A 64 -22.42 44.68 -29.73
C GLN A 64 -20.97 44.22 -29.94
N SER A 65 -20.36 44.57 -31.08
CA SER A 65 -18.98 44.23 -31.39
C SER A 65 -17.99 45.16 -30.69
N ALA A 66 -16.71 44.78 -30.67
CA ALA A 66 -15.63 45.64 -30.20
C ALA A 66 -15.47 46.93 -31.04
N HIS A 67 -16.12 47.03 -32.20
CA HIS A 67 -16.10 48.18 -33.11
C HIS A 67 -17.38 49.03 -33.04
N GLY A 68 -18.35 48.69 -32.18
CA GLY A 68 -19.63 49.44 -32.08
C GLY A 68 -19.48 50.90 -31.65
N THR A 69 -18.29 51.32 -31.21
CA THR A 69 -17.94 52.71 -30.87
C THR A 69 -17.16 53.42 -31.98
N VAL A 70 -16.93 52.79 -33.13
CA VAL A 70 -16.14 53.32 -34.26
C VAL A 70 -17.07 53.67 -35.40
N THR A 71 -16.91 54.87 -35.99
CA THR A 71 -17.70 55.28 -37.16
C THR A 71 -17.32 54.46 -38.40
N CYS A 72 -18.23 54.33 -39.36
CA CYS A 72 -17.98 53.57 -40.58
C CYS A 72 -16.73 54.08 -41.34
N ARG A 73 -16.54 55.40 -41.52
CA ARG A 73 -15.30 55.96 -42.11
C ARG A 73 -14.06 55.81 -41.24
N GLY A 74 -14.21 55.59 -39.93
CA GLY A 74 -13.08 55.24 -39.05
C GLY A 74 -12.36 53.97 -39.51
N CYS A 75 -13.10 53.03 -40.10
CA CYS A 75 -12.57 51.82 -40.71
C CYS A 75 -12.41 51.94 -42.24
N HIS A 76 -13.35 52.63 -42.89
CA HIS A 76 -13.37 52.86 -44.34
C HIS A 76 -12.82 54.24 -44.71
N ILE A 77 -11.54 54.46 -44.40
CA ILE A 77 -10.84 55.75 -44.57
C ILE A 77 -10.83 56.30 -46.01
N ASP A 78 -11.05 55.43 -47.00
CA ASP A 78 -11.05 55.79 -48.41
C ASP A 78 -12.39 56.40 -48.88
N ILE A 79 -13.44 56.35 -48.06
CA ILE A 79 -14.75 56.90 -48.39
C ILE A 79 -14.76 58.41 -48.10
N ARG A 80 -14.76 59.21 -49.18
CA ARG A 80 -14.78 60.69 -49.10
C ARG A 80 -16.12 61.34 -49.47
N ARG A 81 -17.03 60.59 -50.12
CA ARG A 81 -18.37 61.06 -50.53
C ARG A 81 -19.38 59.91 -50.50
N THR A 82 -20.63 60.22 -50.18
CA THR A 82 -21.79 59.31 -50.22
C THR A 82 -22.87 59.90 -51.16
N PRO A 83 -23.42 59.12 -52.12
CA PRO A 83 -23.09 57.73 -52.47
C PRO A 83 -21.66 57.59 -53.01
N HIS A 84 -20.97 56.51 -52.64
CA HIS A 84 -19.61 56.24 -53.11
C HIS A 84 -19.62 55.45 -54.43
N GLU A 85 -18.79 55.84 -55.41
CA GLU A 85 -18.74 55.24 -56.75
C GLU A 85 -17.89 53.96 -56.86
N GLN A 86 -17.02 53.68 -55.88
CA GLN A 86 -16.11 52.53 -55.93
C GLN A 86 -16.67 51.28 -55.22
N GLU A 87 -16.60 50.14 -55.90
CA GLU A 87 -16.77 48.82 -55.29
C GLU A 87 -15.59 48.51 -54.34
N GLY A 88 -15.83 48.57 -53.03
CA GLY A 88 -14.96 47.97 -52.02
C GLY A 88 -13.85 48.88 -51.47
N SER A 89 -14.24 49.88 -50.68
CA SER A 89 -13.30 50.53 -49.75
C SER A 89 -12.71 49.47 -48.82
N LYS A 90 -11.37 49.37 -48.80
CA LYS A 90 -10.68 48.38 -47.95
C LYS A 90 -10.72 48.87 -46.51
N VAL A 91 -11.17 48.02 -45.61
CA VAL A 91 -11.12 48.32 -44.17
C VAL A 91 -9.66 48.37 -43.73
N ASN A 92 -9.26 49.50 -43.15
CA ASN A 92 -7.93 49.65 -42.55
C ASN A 92 -8.05 49.60 -41.03
N CYS A 93 -7.80 48.42 -40.45
CA CYS A 93 -7.82 48.23 -39.01
C CYS A 93 -6.66 48.96 -38.28
N GLY A 94 -5.62 49.38 -39.01
CA GLY A 94 -4.43 50.00 -38.45
C GLY A 94 -4.63 51.46 -38.06
N ILE A 95 -5.28 52.28 -38.89
CA ILE A 95 -5.13 53.74 -38.80
C ILE A 95 -5.96 54.39 -37.69
N ALA A 96 -7.15 53.88 -37.37
CA ALA A 96 -8.03 54.52 -36.39
C ALA A 96 -7.95 53.96 -34.95
N CYS A 97 -7.50 52.72 -34.76
CA CYS A 97 -7.55 52.06 -33.44
C CYS A 97 -6.32 51.21 -33.05
N HIS A 98 -5.60 50.59 -34.01
CA HIS A 98 -4.48 49.69 -33.69
C HIS A 98 -3.07 50.31 -33.85
N LEU A 99 -2.89 51.34 -34.67
CA LEU A 99 -1.59 51.99 -34.94
C LEU A 99 -1.52 53.48 -34.57
N SER A 100 -2.65 54.15 -34.32
CA SER A 100 -2.67 55.51 -33.78
C SER A 100 -2.70 55.48 -32.24
N ALA A 101 -2.10 56.50 -31.62
CA ALA A 101 -2.26 56.75 -30.20
C ALA A 101 -3.77 56.89 -29.90
N ASP A 102 -4.21 56.35 -28.76
CA ASP A 102 -5.58 56.51 -28.25
C ASP A 102 -6.00 57.99 -28.44
N LEU A 103 -7.29 58.26 -28.68
CA LEU A 103 -7.86 59.62 -28.83
C LEU A 103 -7.57 60.54 -27.61
N ARG A 104 -6.90 60.01 -26.58
CA ARG A 104 -6.44 60.66 -25.34
C ARG A 104 -4.91 60.72 -25.19
N GLY A 105 -4.13 60.51 -26.25
CA GLY A 105 -2.67 60.69 -26.24
C GLY A 105 -1.87 59.62 -25.48
N LYS A 106 -2.47 58.45 -25.18
CA LYS A 106 -1.78 57.29 -24.60
C LYS A 106 -1.53 56.23 -25.69
N GLN A 107 -0.40 55.53 -25.63
CA GLN A 107 -0.16 54.40 -26.53
C GLN A 107 -1.26 53.35 -26.36
N SER A 108 -1.86 52.92 -27.48
CA SER A 108 -2.88 51.86 -27.48
C SER A 108 -2.29 50.59 -26.84
N SER A 109 -3.06 49.94 -25.95
CA SER A 109 -2.69 48.65 -25.37
C SER A 109 -2.43 47.58 -26.45
N HIS A 110 -3.04 47.75 -27.63
CA HIS A 110 -2.82 46.90 -28.79
C HIS A 110 -1.52 47.22 -29.54
N MET A 111 -0.99 48.45 -29.49
CA MET A 111 0.32 48.77 -30.08
C MET A 111 1.45 48.03 -29.34
N LYS A 112 1.36 47.94 -28.01
CA LYS A 112 2.30 47.15 -27.22
C LYS A 112 2.26 45.67 -27.60
N LEU A 113 1.05 45.11 -27.76
CA LEU A 113 0.87 43.73 -28.22
C LEU A 113 1.32 43.52 -29.67
N TYR A 114 1.12 44.51 -30.54
CA TYR A 114 1.57 44.47 -31.93
C TYR A 114 3.10 44.44 -32.02
N ASN A 115 3.79 45.35 -31.33
CA ASN A 115 5.25 45.36 -31.27
C ASN A 115 5.78 44.05 -30.66
N GLN A 116 5.15 43.56 -29.61
CA GLN A 116 5.49 42.28 -29.00
C GLN A 116 5.29 41.10 -29.97
N TYR A 117 4.22 41.12 -30.76
CA TYR A 117 3.92 40.08 -31.75
C TYR A 117 4.93 40.08 -32.90
N LEU A 118 5.40 41.24 -33.35
CA LEU A 118 6.44 41.33 -34.39
C LEU A 118 7.75 40.65 -33.97
N GLU A 119 8.05 40.58 -32.67
CA GLU A 119 9.23 39.88 -32.13
C GLU A 119 9.05 38.35 -32.01
N THR A 120 7.86 37.83 -32.34
CA THR A 120 7.55 36.39 -32.29
C THR A 120 7.89 35.69 -33.60
N ALA A 121 7.93 34.36 -33.59
CA ALA A 121 8.14 33.57 -34.81
C ALA A 121 7.05 33.81 -35.88
N HIS A 122 5.83 34.16 -35.47
CA HIS A 122 4.75 34.53 -36.39
C HIS A 122 4.84 35.99 -36.86
N GLY A 123 5.50 36.85 -36.08
CA GLY A 123 5.77 38.25 -36.40
C GLY A 123 6.58 38.42 -37.69
N GLU A 124 7.57 37.56 -37.91
CA GLU A 124 8.40 37.56 -39.12
C GLU A 124 7.62 37.22 -40.41
N LEU A 125 6.46 36.58 -40.27
CA LEU A 125 5.57 36.17 -41.35
C LEU A 125 4.50 37.23 -41.68
N VAL A 126 4.40 38.30 -40.86
CA VAL A 126 3.43 39.38 -41.03
C VAL A 126 3.63 40.10 -42.35
N GLY A 127 2.59 40.17 -43.17
CA GLY A 127 2.62 40.82 -44.50
C GLY A 127 3.26 39.97 -45.61
N LYS A 128 3.66 38.73 -45.33
CA LYS A 128 4.08 37.74 -46.33
C LYS A 128 3.04 36.64 -46.50
N GLU A 129 2.88 35.82 -45.47
CA GLU A 129 2.04 34.60 -45.49
C GLU A 129 0.99 34.60 -44.38
N LEU A 130 1.16 35.46 -43.37
CA LEU A 130 0.26 35.57 -42.22
C LEU A 130 -0.10 37.04 -42.00
N ASP A 131 -1.37 37.30 -41.71
CA ASP A 131 -1.84 38.62 -41.27
C ASP A 131 -2.61 38.47 -39.96
N CYS A 132 -2.81 39.56 -39.23
CA CYS A 132 -3.59 39.55 -37.98
C CYS A 132 -5.00 38.98 -38.19
N LEU A 133 -5.59 39.21 -39.38
CA LEU A 133 -6.91 38.71 -39.79
C LEU A 133 -6.93 37.20 -40.08
N SER A 134 -5.76 36.56 -40.20
CA SER A 134 -5.64 35.11 -40.32
C SER A 134 -5.87 34.41 -38.98
N CYS A 135 -5.61 35.10 -37.86
CA CYS A 135 -5.84 34.61 -36.50
C CYS A 135 -7.04 35.26 -35.79
N HIS A 136 -7.52 36.41 -36.27
CA HIS A 136 -8.71 37.10 -35.78
C HIS A 136 -9.82 37.10 -36.82
N VAL A 137 -11.01 36.62 -36.45
CA VAL A 137 -12.18 36.49 -37.36
C VAL A 137 -12.77 37.86 -37.68
N ARG A 138 -13.20 38.07 -38.95
CA ARG A 138 -13.77 39.34 -39.45
C ARG A 138 -15.18 39.69 -38.96
N ASN A 139 -15.94 38.79 -38.34
CA ASN A 139 -17.36 39.00 -38.00
C ASN A 139 -17.84 38.07 -36.86
N GLU A 140 -17.36 38.24 -35.63
CA GLU A 140 -18.00 37.58 -34.48
C GLU A 140 -18.42 38.59 -33.41
N THR A 141 -19.72 38.53 -33.14
CA THR A 141 -20.56 39.37 -32.27
C THR A 141 -20.41 39.08 -30.79
N LYS A 142 -19.36 38.36 -30.38
CA LYS A 142 -19.11 38.04 -28.98
C LYS A 142 -17.85 38.75 -28.54
N GLY A 143 -18.04 39.75 -27.66
CA GLY A 143 -16.96 40.41 -26.97
C GLY A 143 -15.98 39.41 -26.35
N TYR A 144 -14.77 39.90 -26.10
CA TYR A 144 -13.55 39.22 -25.61
C TYR A 144 -13.71 38.25 -24.41
N ALA A 145 -14.91 38.08 -23.87
CA ALA A 145 -15.24 37.18 -22.78
C ALA A 145 -15.17 35.71 -23.23
N ARG A 146 -13.98 35.13 -23.04
CA ARG A 146 -13.69 33.68 -23.04
C ARG A 146 -14.01 32.97 -24.36
N ARG A 147 -13.15 33.13 -25.37
CA ARG A 147 -13.00 32.04 -26.37
C ARG A 147 -12.68 30.76 -25.61
N HIS A 148 -13.42 29.70 -25.89
CA HIS A 148 -13.11 28.39 -25.32
C HIS A 148 -11.76 27.93 -25.87
N HIS A 149 -10.92 27.31 -25.03
CA HIS A 149 -9.58 26.77 -25.37
C HIS A 149 -9.52 26.10 -26.74
N LYS A 150 -10.54 25.28 -27.03
CA LYS A 150 -10.75 24.54 -28.28
C LYS A 150 -10.85 25.42 -29.54
N GLU A 151 -11.49 26.58 -29.45
CA GLU A 151 -11.64 27.49 -30.59
C GLU A 151 -10.29 28.09 -30.97
N VAL A 152 -9.46 28.40 -29.98
CA VAL A 152 -8.11 28.95 -30.22
C VAL A 152 -7.17 27.87 -30.76
N GLU A 153 -7.25 26.64 -30.25
CA GLU A 153 -6.49 25.50 -30.78
C GLU A 153 -6.80 25.24 -32.26
N SER A 154 -8.09 25.30 -32.64
CA SER A 154 -8.51 25.10 -34.03
C SER A 154 -7.93 26.12 -35.01
N LEU A 155 -7.52 27.32 -34.54
CA LEU A 155 -6.84 28.31 -35.37
C LEU A 155 -5.41 27.88 -35.70
N CYS A 156 -4.70 27.32 -34.73
CA CYS A 156 -3.34 26.81 -34.91
C CYS A 156 -3.32 25.62 -35.88
N GLU A 157 -4.33 24.75 -35.82
CA GLU A 157 -4.46 23.55 -36.66
C GLU A 157 -4.54 23.86 -38.16
N LYS A 158 -5.19 24.98 -38.54
CA LYS A 158 -5.40 25.37 -39.94
C LYS A 158 -4.10 25.47 -40.74
N CYS A 159 -2.99 25.79 -40.07
CA CYS A 159 -1.66 25.89 -40.66
C CYS A 159 -0.76 24.72 -40.21
N HIS A 160 -0.65 24.45 -38.90
CA HIS A 160 0.31 23.48 -38.37
C HIS A 160 -0.05 21.99 -38.62
N LEU A 161 -1.31 21.65 -38.89
CA LEU A 161 -1.71 20.28 -39.24
C LEU A 161 -1.81 20.04 -40.75
N LYS A 162 -2.00 21.10 -41.54
CA LYS A 162 -2.19 21.01 -43.00
C LYS A 162 -0.90 20.66 -43.75
N GLU A 163 0.26 21.06 -43.23
CA GLU A 163 1.58 20.74 -43.81
C GLU A 163 1.95 19.25 -43.74
N GLN A 164 1.34 18.44 -42.86
CA GLN A 164 1.66 17.00 -42.77
C GLN A 164 1.03 16.17 -43.89
N ALA A 165 -0.04 16.66 -44.54
CA ALA A 165 -0.70 15.93 -45.62
C ALA A 165 -0.07 16.18 -47.00
N SER A 166 0.72 17.25 -47.16
CA SER A 166 1.21 17.71 -48.47
C SER A 166 2.72 17.93 -48.60
N SER A 167 3.55 17.53 -47.63
CA SER A 167 5.01 17.69 -47.72
C SER A 167 5.77 16.36 -47.64
N GLY A 168 5.68 15.60 -48.72
CA GLY A 168 6.84 14.84 -49.19
C GLY A 168 7.90 15.84 -49.67
N GLY A 169 8.69 16.37 -48.74
CA GLY A 169 9.89 17.17 -49.01
C GLY A 169 9.66 18.52 -49.71
N ILE A 170 9.62 19.60 -48.93
CA ILE A 170 10.38 20.85 -49.17
C ILE A 170 10.43 21.59 -47.83
N ALA A 171 11.57 22.24 -47.59
CA ALA A 171 12.02 22.77 -46.33
C ALA A 171 11.38 24.11 -45.96
N SER A 172 10.73 24.15 -44.80
CA SER A 172 10.79 25.28 -43.86
C SER A 172 10.66 24.68 -42.45
N GLY A 173 11.46 25.16 -41.51
CA GLY A 173 11.72 24.54 -40.21
C GLY A 173 10.57 24.62 -39.20
N GLY A 174 9.33 24.29 -39.59
CA GLY A 174 8.22 24.14 -38.67
C GLY A 174 8.46 22.95 -37.72
N PRO A 175 8.28 23.11 -36.40
CA PRO A 175 8.48 22.02 -35.46
C PRO A 175 7.44 20.93 -35.76
N LYS A 176 7.92 19.74 -36.18
CA LYS A 176 7.11 18.52 -36.13
C LYS A 176 6.53 18.44 -34.72
N VAL A 177 5.21 18.43 -34.58
CA VAL A 177 4.53 18.25 -33.28
C VAL A 177 4.77 16.80 -32.84
N THR A 178 5.97 16.53 -32.32
CA THR A 178 6.44 15.25 -31.77
C THR A 178 6.36 15.28 -30.25
N GLY A 179 5.25 15.78 -29.71
CA GLY A 179 4.92 15.65 -28.29
C GLY A 179 4.47 14.22 -27.98
N ASP A 180 4.81 13.73 -26.79
CA ASP A 180 4.34 12.45 -26.27
C ASP A 180 2.81 12.32 -26.37
N VAL A 181 2.33 11.09 -26.51
CA VAL A 181 0.92 10.70 -26.74
C VAL A 181 -0.07 11.48 -25.84
N TYR A 182 0.33 11.82 -24.61
CA TYR A 182 -0.47 12.55 -23.62
C TYR A 182 -0.74 14.02 -23.99
N HIS A 183 0.25 14.75 -24.52
CA HIS A 183 0.08 16.16 -24.91
C HIS A 183 -0.58 16.30 -26.30
N ARG A 184 -0.51 15.27 -27.12
CA ARG A 184 -1.24 15.20 -28.39
C ARG A 184 -2.72 14.85 -28.21
N LEU A 185 -3.06 14.15 -27.11
CA LEU A 185 -4.43 13.70 -26.82
C LEU A 185 -5.39 14.85 -26.45
N SER A 186 -4.88 15.97 -25.92
CA SER A 186 -5.69 17.18 -25.63
C SER A 186 -6.34 17.71 -26.91
N VAL A 187 -5.51 17.91 -27.93
CA VAL A 187 -5.87 18.36 -29.28
C VAL A 187 -6.85 17.39 -29.94
N LEU A 188 -6.59 16.08 -29.88
CA LEU A 188 -7.41 15.08 -30.56
C LEU A 188 -8.74 14.75 -29.87
N ARG A 189 -8.88 14.98 -28.56
CA ARG A 189 -10.07 14.55 -27.78
C ARG A 189 -10.84 15.69 -27.11
N SER A 190 -10.50 16.97 -27.37
CA SER A 190 -11.22 18.13 -26.81
C SER A 190 -11.38 18.06 -25.29
N ARG A 191 -10.30 17.68 -24.60
CA ARG A 191 -10.27 17.46 -23.16
C ARG A 191 -9.73 18.72 -22.47
N PRO A 192 -10.58 19.53 -21.79
CA PRO A 192 -10.17 20.82 -21.20
C PRO A 192 -9.25 20.67 -19.98
N ASP A 193 -9.08 19.44 -19.48
CA ASP A 193 -8.21 19.06 -18.37
C ASP A 193 -6.77 18.73 -18.78
N LEU A 194 -6.44 18.78 -20.07
CA LEU A 194 -5.08 18.59 -20.57
C LEU A 194 -4.54 19.90 -21.18
N PRO A 195 -3.23 20.15 -21.12
CA PRO A 195 -2.65 21.34 -21.71
C PRO A 195 -2.72 21.28 -23.24
N GLY A 196 -3.11 22.40 -23.82
CA GLY A 196 -3.20 22.66 -25.25
C GLY A 196 -2.02 23.45 -25.78
N CYS A 197 -2.09 23.81 -27.07
CA CYS A 197 -1.04 24.59 -27.73
C CYS A 197 -0.77 25.91 -27.00
N VAL A 198 -1.83 26.61 -26.57
CA VAL A 198 -1.74 27.96 -26.02
C VAL A 198 -1.30 28.04 -24.55
N ASP A 199 -1.31 26.91 -23.84
CA ASP A 199 -0.83 26.84 -22.45
C ASP A 199 0.70 26.91 -22.38
N CYS A 200 1.35 26.38 -23.40
CA CYS A 200 2.81 26.44 -23.55
C CYS A 200 3.24 27.52 -24.54
N HIS A 201 2.42 27.87 -25.53
CA HIS A 201 2.69 28.89 -26.54
C HIS A 201 1.64 30.02 -26.51
N PRO A 202 1.83 31.07 -25.70
CA PRO A 202 0.86 32.16 -25.60
C PRO A 202 0.65 32.84 -26.96
N VAL A 203 -0.61 33.08 -27.34
CA VAL A 203 -1.05 33.42 -28.71
C VAL A 203 -0.31 34.62 -29.34
N HIS A 204 0.06 35.64 -28.56
CA HIS A 204 0.80 36.82 -29.04
C HIS A 204 2.28 36.86 -28.59
N SER A 205 2.78 35.76 -28.01
CA SER A 205 4.13 35.69 -27.42
C SER A 205 4.81 34.36 -27.75
N ILE A 206 4.67 33.92 -29.00
CA ILE A 206 5.26 32.67 -29.51
C ILE A 206 6.70 32.93 -29.98
N TYR A 207 7.62 33.07 -29.03
CA TYR A 207 9.04 33.28 -29.34
C TYR A 207 9.78 31.97 -29.67
N PRO A 208 10.84 32.02 -30.49
CA PRO A 208 11.77 30.91 -30.67
C PRO A 208 12.28 30.36 -29.34
N LYS A 209 12.62 29.07 -29.28
CA LYS A 209 13.01 28.38 -28.04
C LYS A 209 14.23 29.02 -27.38
N GLU A 210 15.14 29.53 -28.20
CA GLU A 210 16.41 30.13 -27.80
C GLU A 210 16.21 31.49 -27.12
N ASN A 211 15.05 32.13 -27.34
CA ASN A 211 14.75 33.43 -26.76
C ASN A 211 14.48 33.29 -25.24
N PRO A 212 15.18 34.05 -24.36
CA PRO A 212 14.96 34.02 -22.91
C PRO A 212 13.55 34.41 -22.45
N ILE A 213 12.75 35.08 -23.30
CA ILE A 213 11.36 35.47 -23.02
C ILE A 213 10.39 34.32 -23.37
N SER A 214 10.82 33.36 -24.18
CA SER A 214 9.98 32.25 -24.61
C SER A 214 9.54 31.39 -23.44
N SER A 215 8.24 31.13 -23.33
CA SER A 215 7.66 30.20 -22.36
C SER A 215 8.21 28.77 -22.50
N VAL A 216 8.73 28.41 -23.68
CA VAL A 216 9.35 27.10 -23.94
C VAL A 216 10.88 27.12 -23.88
N ASN A 217 11.49 28.24 -23.47
CA ASN A 217 12.91 28.30 -23.17
C ASN A 217 13.26 27.38 -21.99
N THR A 218 14.40 26.70 -22.05
CA THR A 218 14.85 25.74 -21.02
C THR A 218 14.83 26.29 -19.60
N GLU A 219 15.11 27.58 -19.41
CA GLU A 219 15.10 28.25 -18.11
C GLU A 219 13.68 28.58 -17.63
N ASN A 220 12.74 28.79 -18.55
CA ASN A 220 11.34 29.13 -18.24
C ASN A 220 10.42 27.91 -18.12
N LEU A 221 10.82 26.76 -18.66
CA LEU A 221 10.05 25.51 -18.56
C LEU A 221 9.58 25.17 -17.14
N PRO A 222 10.35 25.36 -16.04
CA PRO A 222 9.86 25.05 -14.69
C PRO A 222 8.64 25.91 -14.34
N LYS A 223 8.66 27.18 -14.74
CA LYS A 223 7.55 28.11 -14.51
C LYS A 223 6.36 27.80 -15.41
N THR A 224 6.60 27.47 -16.67
CA THR A 224 5.55 27.14 -17.66
C THR A 224 4.84 25.84 -17.29
N CYS A 225 5.59 24.77 -16.99
CA CYS A 225 5.04 23.48 -16.59
C CYS A 225 4.47 23.48 -15.17
N GLY A 226 4.94 24.37 -14.30
CA GLY A 226 4.40 24.58 -12.95
C GLY A 226 3.13 25.44 -12.91
N GLY A 227 2.80 26.10 -14.02
CA GLY A 227 1.63 26.95 -14.17
C GLY A 227 0.30 26.18 -14.16
N ALA A 228 -0.78 26.90 -13.86
CA ALA A 228 -2.14 26.38 -13.93
C ALA A 228 -2.79 26.78 -15.26
N HIS A 229 -3.28 25.79 -16.01
CA HIS A 229 -4.08 26.00 -17.24
C HIS A 229 -5.59 25.88 -17.00
N SER A 230 -5.99 25.54 -15.76
CA SER A 230 -7.37 25.45 -15.29
C SER A 230 -7.47 25.97 -13.85
N PRO A 231 -8.60 26.56 -13.43
CA PRO A 231 -8.80 27.06 -12.05
C PRO A 231 -8.59 26.00 -10.96
N LEU A 232 -8.54 24.71 -11.33
CA LEU A 232 -8.52 23.58 -10.42
C LEU A 232 -7.17 22.85 -10.31
N GLN A 233 -6.13 23.18 -11.12
CA GLN A 233 -4.89 22.38 -11.13
C GLN A 233 -3.67 23.06 -11.81
N SER A 234 -2.49 22.92 -11.18
CA SER A 234 -1.17 23.04 -11.83
C SER A 234 -0.79 21.72 -12.53
N CYS A 235 -0.21 21.75 -13.73
CA CYS A 235 0.19 20.51 -14.45
C CYS A 235 1.18 19.67 -13.63
N HIS A 236 2.15 20.33 -13.00
CA HIS A 236 3.09 19.73 -12.06
C HIS A 236 3.22 20.64 -10.84
N VAL A 237 2.67 20.21 -9.70
CA VAL A 237 2.88 20.91 -8.43
C VAL A 237 4.39 20.89 -8.16
N ALA A 238 5.03 22.07 -8.21
CA ALA A 238 6.47 22.26 -8.13
C ALA A 238 7.29 21.63 -9.29
N ALA A 239 6.96 21.98 -10.54
CA ALA A 239 7.86 21.67 -11.66
C ALA A 239 9.23 22.34 -11.43
N SER A 240 10.24 21.55 -11.07
CA SER A 240 11.61 22.01 -10.83
C SER A 240 12.50 21.81 -12.05
N ALA A 241 13.65 22.49 -12.11
CA ALA A 241 14.64 22.26 -13.17
C ALA A 241 15.07 20.78 -13.27
N ARG A 242 15.01 20.04 -12.15
CA ARG A 242 15.29 18.60 -12.08
C ARG A 242 14.21 17.75 -12.76
N PHE A 243 12.95 18.16 -12.67
CA PHE A 243 11.82 17.51 -13.36
C PHE A 243 11.96 17.62 -14.89
N ILE A 244 12.41 18.77 -15.39
CA ILE A 244 12.66 19.01 -16.82
C ILE A 244 13.89 18.27 -17.32
N GLY A 245 14.89 18.07 -16.47
CA GLY A 245 16.06 17.24 -16.77
C GLY A 245 15.78 15.72 -16.76
N THR A 246 14.53 15.27 -16.59
CA THR A 246 14.18 13.85 -16.70
C THR A 246 14.18 13.38 -18.16
N GLU A 247 14.54 12.11 -18.40
CA GLU A 247 14.58 11.52 -19.74
C GLU A 247 13.24 11.57 -20.51
N ILE A 248 12.11 11.79 -19.81
CA ILE A 248 10.78 11.95 -20.42
C ILE A 248 10.72 13.23 -21.28
N HIS A 249 11.56 14.22 -20.98
CA HIS A 249 11.66 15.48 -21.70
C HIS A 249 12.90 15.54 -22.61
N ASP A 250 13.75 14.50 -22.63
CA ASP A 250 14.92 14.40 -23.51
C ASP A 250 14.52 13.84 -24.89
N ARG A 251 14.79 14.61 -25.94
CA ARG A 251 14.48 14.24 -27.34
C ARG A 251 15.57 13.38 -28.00
N ASN A 252 16.66 13.07 -27.30
CA ASN A 252 17.74 12.26 -27.87
C ASN A 252 17.30 10.81 -28.19
N LEU A 253 17.35 10.46 -29.47
CA LEU A 253 17.00 9.12 -29.98
C LEU A 253 17.91 8.02 -29.39
N ALA A 254 19.18 8.33 -29.12
CA ALA A 254 20.13 7.41 -28.49
C ALA A 254 19.73 7.06 -27.04
N ALA A 255 19.23 8.04 -26.27
CA ALA A 255 18.71 7.82 -24.92
C ALA A 255 17.45 6.94 -24.95
N ARG A 256 16.56 7.16 -25.94
CA ARG A 256 15.36 6.31 -26.16
C ARG A 256 15.71 4.86 -26.49
N ASN A 257 16.69 4.63 -27.37
CA ASN A 257 17.13 3.28 -27.74
C ASN A 257 17.79 2.56 -26.55
N GLY A 258 18.60 3.27 -25.75
CA GLY A 258 19.16 2.73 -24.51
C GLY A 258 18.08 2.28 -23.52
N ARG A 259 17.03 3.09 -23.34
CA ARG A 259 15.90 2.77 -22.46
C ARG A 259 15.11 1.53 -22.92
N ALA A 260 14.78 1.44 -24.21
CA ALA A 260 14.05 0.29 -24.74
C ALA A 260 14.82 -1.03 -24.55
N THR A 261 16.14 -1.00 -24.68
CA THR A 261 17.00 -2.16 -24.40
C THR A 261 16.99 -2.50 -22.92
N ARG A 262 17.18 -1.52 -22.02
CA ARG A 262 17.13 -1.75 -20.56
C ARG A 262 15.79 -2.32 -20.11
N GLU A 263 14.68 -1.77 -20.61
CA GLU A 263 13.34 -2.25 -20.31
C GLU A 263 13.16 -3.71 -20.76
N LYS A 264 13.55 -4.06 -21.99
CA LYS A 264 13.51 -5.44 -22.47
C LYS A 264 14.36 -6.37 -21.61
N THR A 265 15.56 -5.94 -21.21
CA THR A 265 16.44 -6.72 -20.33
C THR A 265 15.81 -6.96 -18.96
N LEU A 266 15.19 -5.94 -18.36
CA LEU A 266 14.51 -6.06 -17.06
C LEU A 266 13.31 -7.01 -17.14
N TRP A 267 12.49 -6.90 -18.18
CA TRP A 267 11.35 -7.81 -18.39
C TRP A 267 11.80 -9.25 -18.65
N LEU A 268 12.83 -9.44 -19.47
CA LEU A 268 13.41 -10.77 -19.70
C LEU A 268 13.98 -11.36 -18.40
N GLY A 269 14.70 -10.57 -17.62
CA GLY A 269 15.20 -10.96 -16.30
C GLY A 269 14.08 -11.35 -15.34
N MET A 270 12.98 -10.58 -15.29
CA MET A 270 11.80 -10.92 -14.50
C MET A 270 11.17 -12.25 -14.94
N MET A 271 10.97 -12.46 -16.24
CA MET A 271 10.43 -13.73 -16.75
C MET A 271 11.34 -14.91 -16.42
N LEU A 272 12.66 -14.75 -16.54
CA LEU A 272 13.65 -15.76 -16.15
C LEU A 272 13.62 -16.07 -14.64
N LEU A 273 13.35 -15.07 -13.80
CA LEU A 273 13.21 -15.26 -12.34
C LEU A 273 11.91 -15.97 -11.95
N LEU A 274 10.81 -15.70 -12.66
CA LEU A 274 9.50 -16.29 -12.34
C LEU A 274 9.28 -17.67 -12.98
N ALA A 275 9.97 -17.98 -14.08
CA ALA A 275 9.82 -19.25 -14.79
C ALA A 275 10.11 -20.50 -13.92
N PRO A 276 11.16 -20.55 -13.08
CA PRO A 276 11.39 -21.68 -12.17
C PRO A 276 10.25 -21.93 -11.18
N LEU A 277 9.59 -20.86 -10.70
CA LEU A 277 8.45 -20.96 -9.79
C LEU A 277 7.23 -21.57 -10.50
N ALA A 278 6.93 -21.10 -11.72
CA ALA A 278 5.88 -21.70 -12.55
C ALA A 278 6.16 -23.18 -12.84
N LEU A 279 7.41 -23.49 -13.22
CA LEU A 279 7.83 -24.84 -13.56
C LEU A 279 7.72 -25.77 -12.34
N HIS A 280 8.16 -25.31 -11.17
CA HIS A 280 8.00 -26.03 -9.92
C HIS A 280 6.53 -26.37 -9.63
N MET A 281 5.62 -25.40 -9.77
CA MET A 281 4.18 -25.61 -9.55
C MET A 281 3.60 -26.66 -10.51
N LEU A 282 4.02 -26.64 -11.77
CA LEU A 282 3.59 -27.62 -12.78
C LEU A 282 4.11 -29.03 -12.46
N PHE A 283 5.40 -29.18 -12.13
CA PHE A 283 5.98 -30.49 -11.78
C PHE A 283 5.40 -31.04 -10.47
N ASP A 284 5.21 -30.19 -9.46
CA ASP A 284 4.63 -30.60 -8.19
C ASP A 284 3.19 -31.07 -8.38
N SER A 285 2.40 -30.33 -9.17
CA SER A 285 1.03 -30.72 -9.51
C SER A 285 0.99 -32.05 -10.26
N PHE A 286 1.87 -32.24 -11.24
CA PHE A 286 1.93 -33.47 -12.03
C PHE A 286 2.31 -34.69 -11.18
N ARG A 287 3.32 -34.55 -10.32
CA ARG A 287 3.81 -35.64 -9.48
C ARG A 287 2.83 -35.97 -8.35
N SER A 288 2.25 -34.95 -7.72
CA SER A 288 1.25 -35.12 -6.65
C SER A 288 -0.06 -35.69 -7.18
N GLY A 289 -0.47 -35.30 -8.39
CA GLY A 289 -1.65 -35.85 -9.05
C GLY A 289 -1.54 -37.35 -9.30
N ARG A 290 -0.35 -37.85 -9.69
CA ARG A 290 -0.10 -39.30 -9.87
C ARG A 290 -0.19 -40.09 -8.56
N LEU A 291 0.38 -39.56 -7.48
CA LEU A 291 0.39 -40.22 -6.17
C LEU A 291 -1.01 -40.35 -5.55
N ARG A 292 -1.94 -39.47 -5.93
CA ARG A 292 -3.31 -39.45 -5.40
C ARG A 292 -4.23 -40.52 -6.00
N HIS A 293 -3.87 -41.11 -7.14
CA HIS A 293 -4.67 -42.14 -7.79
C HIS A 293 -4.57 -43.52 -7.07
N ASP A 294 -3.69 -43.64 -6.06
CA ASP A 294 -3.32 -44.90 -5.41
C ASP A 294 -3.69 -44.94 -3.90
N GLY A 295 -4.43 -43.95 -3.39
CA GLY A 295 -4.72 -43.78 -1.96
C GLY A 295 -6.21 -43.69 -1.63
N THR A 296 -6.68 -44.68 -0.87
CA THR A 296 -8.03 -44.86 -0.32
C THR A 296 -8.60 -43.63 0.40
N GLU A 297 -9.87 -43.31 0.15
CA GLU A 297 -10.70 -42.43 0.97
C GLU A 297 -10.83 -43.02 2.38
N ASP A 298 -10.12 -42.45 3.36
CA ASP A 298 -10.41 -42.69 4.77
C ASP A 298 -11.26 -41.52 5.30
N GLN A 299 -12.58 -41.75 5.35
CA GLN A 299 -13.53 -40.87 6.02
C GLN A 299 -13.64 -41.28 7.50
N GLY A 300 -12.54 -41.12 8.24
CA GLY A 300 -12.52 -41.14 9.70
C GLY A 300 -12.60 -39.71 10.23
N ASP A 301 -13.29 -39.50 11.36
CA ASP A 301 -13.43 -38.22 12.06
C ASP A 301 -12.04 -37.70 12.50
N SER A 302 -11.33 -37.06 11.59
CA SER A 302 -9.91 -36.71 11.73
C SER A 302 -9.75 -35.55 12.71
N ARG A 303 -8.77 -35.67 13.63
CA ARG A 303 -8.51 -34.63 14.63
C ARG A 303 -8.19 -33.31 13.91
N VAL A 304 -8.64 -32.20 14.50
CA VAL A 304 -8.45 -30.87 13.90
C VAL A 304 -7.54 -30.03 14.77
N PHE A 305 -6.50 -29.46 14.17
CA PHE A 305 -5.52 -28.62 14.86
C PHE A 305 -5.74 -27.14 14.54
N VAL A 306 -5.47 -26.25 15.50
CA VAL A 306 -5.50 -24.80 15.29
C VAL A 306 -4.18 -24.34 14.67
N ARG A 307 -4.23 -23.86 13.43
CA ARG A 307 -3.07 -23.42 12.64
C ARG A 307 -2.82 -21.91 12.70
N MET A 308 -3.90 -21.10 12.72
CA MET A 308 -3.83 -19.64 12.73
C MET A 308 -4.78 -19.06 13.78
N THR A 309 -4.25 -18.11 14.57
CA THR A 309 -5.06 -17.37 15.55
C THR A 309 -6.04 -16.40 14.87
N VAL A 310 -7.08 -15.97 15.58
CA VAL A 310 -8.05 -14.99 15.06
C VAL A 310 -7.35 -13.71 14.61
N HIS A 311 -6.37 -13.25 15.38
CA HIS A 311 -5.57 -12.07 15.07
C HIS A 311 -4.79 -12.21 13.76
N GLN A 312 -4.10 -13.34 13.56
CA GLN A 312 -3.37 -13.61 12.31
C GLN A 312 -4.30 -13.67 11.10
N ARG A 313 -5.51 -14.24 11.24
CA ARG A 313 -6.50 -14.29 10.16
C ARG A 313 -7.01 -12.91 9.81
N ALA A 314 -7.31 -12.07 10.81
CA ALA A 314 -7.75 -10.70 10.59
C ALA A 314 -6.69 -9.89 9.82
N LEU A 315 -5.41 -9.97 10.22
CA LEU A 315 -4.32 -9.31 9.51
C LEU A 315 -4.15 -9.82 8.08
N HIS A 316 -4.29 -11.13 7.87
CA HIS A 316 -4.21 -11.74 6.55
C HIS A 316 -5.37 -11.26 5.63
N MET A 317 -6.60 -11.16 6.15
CA MET A 317 -7.74 -10.63 5.39
C MET A 317 -7.53 -9.16 5.02
N LEU A 318 -7.04 -8.34 5.95
CA LEU A 318 -6.69 -6.95 5.67
C LEU A 318 -5.58 -6.86 4.61
N LEU A 319 -4.56 -7.72 4.70
CA LEU A 319 -3.48 -7.80 3.71
C LEU A 319 -4.03 -8.10 2.31
N ILE A 320 -4.90 -9.11 2.17
CA ILE A 320 -5.54 -9.46 0.89
C ILE A 320 -6.30 -8.27 0.32
N VAL A 321 -7.15 -7.64 1.14
CA VAL A 321 -8.01 -6.54 0.70
C VAL A 321 -7.18 -5.33 0.24
N PHE A 322 -6.21 -4.88 1.05
CA PHE A 322 -5.40 -3.73 0.69
C PHE A 322 -4.43 -4.02 -0.46
N PHE A 323 -3.91 -5.25 -0.55
CA PHE A 323 -3.12 -5.68 -1.70
C PHE A 323 -3.96 -5.67 -2.97
N ALA A 324 -5.18 -6.21 -2.94
CA ALA A 324 -6.07 -6.22 -4.10
C ALA A 324 -6.41 -4.79 -4.58
N PHE A 325 -6.74 -3.87 -3.65
CA PHE A 325 -6.99 -2.47 -4.01
C PHE A 325 -5.76 -1.77 -4.59
N SER A 326 -4.59 -1.96 -3.97
CA SER A 326 -3.34 -1.37 -4.45
C SER A 326 -2.94 -1.94 -5.82
N ALA A 327 -3.00 -3.25 -6.00
CA ALA A 327 -2.67 -3.93 -7.25
C ALA A 327 -3.63 -3.54 -8.39
N ALA A 328 -4.95 -3.52 -8.11
CA ALA A 328 -5.95 -3.08 -9.09
C ALA A 328 -5.74 -1.62 -9.49
N GLY A 329 -5.44 -0.74 -8.53
CA GLY A 329 -5.12 0.66 -8.78
C GLY A 329 -3.87 0.82 -9.65
N GLY A 330 -2.77 0.19 -9.26
CA GLY A 330 -1.49 0.27 -9.96
C GLY A 330 -1.55 -0.32 -11.38
N LEU A 331 -2.17 -1.49 -11.54
CA LEU A 331 -2.33 -2.14 -12.84
C LEU A 331 -3.21 -1.32 -13.79
N SER A 332 -4.28 -0.71 -13.27
CA SER A 332 -5.17 0.14 -14.08
C SER A 332 -4.48 1.41 -14.56
N LEU A 333 -3.67 2.03 -13.69
CA LEU A 333 -2.87 3.21 -14.06
C LEU A 333 -1.81 2.88 -15.12
N TRP A 334 -1.19 1.70 -15.04
CA TRP A 334 -0.22 1.26 -16.05
C TRP A 334 -0.88 0.90 -17.38
N LEU A 335 -2.04 0.23 -17.36
CA LEU A 335 -2.74 -0.25 -18.56
C LEU A 335 -3.83 0.71 -19.05
N CYS A 336 -3.75 2.01 -18.75
CA CYS A 336 -4.82 2.98 -19.01
C CYS A 336 -5.30 3.05 -20.47
N ASP A 337 -4.44 2.70 -21.43
CA ASP A 337 -4.78 2.66 -22.86
C ASP A 337 -5.68 1.47 -23.25
N ARG A 338 -5.79 0.46 -22.37
CA ARG A 338 -6.60 -0.73 -22.58
C ARG A 338 -8.02 -0.49 -22.08
N LYS A 339 -9.02 -0.83 -22.91
CA LYS A 339 -10.46 -0.70 -22.60
C LYS A 339 -10.88 -1.16 -21.19
N PRO A 340 -10.48 -2.34 -20.67
CA PRO A 340 -10.90 -2.77 -19.34
C PRO A 340 -10.36 -1.86 -18.22
N ALA A 341 -9.12 -1.40 -18.31
CA ALA A 341 -8.53 -0.48 -17.34
C ALA A 341 -9.19 0.90 -17.43
N ALA A 342 -9.40 1.42 -18.65
CA ALA A 342 -10.10 2.68 -18.85
C ALA A 342 -11.53 2.66 -18.28
N GLY A 343 -12.25 1.54 -18.45
CA GLY A 343 -13.57 1.32 -17.85
C GLY A 343 -13.55 1.36 -16.33
N LEU A 344 -12.58 0.67 -15.71
CA LEU A 344 -12.42 0.66 -14.25
C LEU A 344 -12.03 2.05 -13.69
N ILE A 345 -11.17 2.79 -14.38
CA ILE A 345 -10.82 4.18 -14.02
C ILE A 345 -12.07 5.07 -14.06
N SER A 346 -12.90 4.94 -15.10
CA SER A 346 -14.15 5.69 -15.21
C SER A 346 -15.14 5.31 -14.10
N PHE A 347 -15.24 4.03 -13.77
CA PHE A 347 -16.15 3.53 -12.72
C PHE A 347 -15.78 4.05 -11.32
N VAL A 348 -14.48 4.11 -11.00
CA VAL A 348 -13.98 4.60 -9.70
C VAL A 348 -14.05 6.12 -9.57
N GLY A 349 -14.34 6.85 -10.67
CA GLY A 349 -14.53 8.30 -10.66
C GLY A 349 -13.40 9.11 -11.32
N GLY A 350 -12.49 8.45 -12.05
CA GLY A 350 -11.43 9.09 -12.83
C GLY A 350 -10.02 8.78 -12.33
N PHE A 351 -9.01 9.35 -13.00
CA PHE A 351 -7.59 9.10 -12.72
C PHE A 351 -7.18 9.50 -11.30
N LYS A 352 -7.72 10.61 -10.77
CA LYS A 352 -7.39 11.10 -9.43
C LYS A 352 -7.87 10.13 -8.36
N GLN A 353 -9.10 9.64 -8.47
CA GLN A 353 -9.68 8.66 -7.56
C GLN A 353 -8.96 7.32 -7.67
N MET A 354 -8.61 6.88 -8.88
CA MET A 354 -7.80 5.67 -9.08
C MET A 354 -6.42 5.77 -8.44
N SER A 355 -5.75 6.92 -8.59
CA SER A 355 -4.46 7.20 -7.95
C SER A 355 -4.58 7.22 -6.42
N ASN A 356 -5.63 7.83 -5.87
CA ASN A 356 -5.91 7.83 -4.44
C ASN A 356 -6.18 6.41 -3.91
N LEU A 357 -6.88 5.57 -4.67
CA LEU A 357 -7.13 4.17 -4.30
C LEU A 357 -5.82 3.39 -4.19
N HIS A 358 -4.93 3.54 -5.19
CA HIS A 358 -3.61 2.92 -5.16
C HIS A 358 -2.77 3.41 -3.97
N LEU A 359 -2.70 4.73 -3.77
CA LEU A 359 -1.91 5.33 -2.69
C LEU A 359 -2.47 4.98 -1.30
N GLY A 360 -3.79 4.99 -1.13
CA GLY A 360 -4.47 4.60 0.11
C GLY A 360 -4.24 3.14 0.44
N GLY A 361 -4.34 2.25 -0.55
CA GLY A 361 -4.02 0.83 -0.41
C GLY A 361 -2.55 0.61 -0.02
N ALA A 362 -1.62 1.30 -0.67
CA ALA A 362 -0.20 1.25 -0.34
C ALA A 362 0.10 1.75 1.09
N GLY A 363 -0.55 2.84 1.53
CA GLY A 363 -0.43 3.35 2.89
C GLY A 363 -0.95 2.38 3.94
N ALA A 364 -2.08 1.72 3.69
CA ALA A 364 -2.63 0.70 4.58
C ALA A 364 -1.72 -0.54 4.66
N LEU A 365 -1.16 -0.99 3.54
CA LEU A 365 -0.15 -2.05 3.52
C LEU A 365 1.11 -1.69 4.31
N ALA A 366 1.58 -0.44 4.18
CA ALA A 366 2.71 0.05 4.95
C ALA A 366 2.44 0.02 6.46
N ALA A 367 1.24 0.46 6.89
CA ALA A 367 0.82 0.39 8.28
C ALA A 367 0.78 -1.06 8.80
N LEU A 368 0.28 -2.01 8.00
CA LEU A 368 0.26 -3.43 8.36
C LEU A 368 1.67 -4.01 8.53
N ILE A 369 2.61 -3.67 7.64
CA ILE A 369 4.01 -4.13 7.75
C ILE A 369 4.68 -3.55 8.99
N VAL A 370 4.51 -2.26 9.25
CA VAL A 370 5.05 -1.60 10.45
C VAL A 370 4.48 -2.25 11.70
N TYR A 371 3.17 -2.49 11.75
CA TYR A 371 2.51 -3.19 12.84
C TYR A 371 3.09 -4.60 13.04
N HIS A 372 3.23 -5.37 11.96
CA HIS A 372 3.77 -6.73 12.00
C HIS A 372 5.21 -6.74 12.54
N VAL A 373 6.09 -5.89 12.01
CA VAL A 373 7.48 -5.77 12.47
C VAL A 373 7.53 -5.32 13.93
N ALA A 374 6.75 -4.31 14.33
CA ALA A 374 6.68 -3.85 15.71
C ALA A 374 6.18 -4.96 16.66
N SER A 375 5.21 -5.76 16.23
CA SER A 375 4.70 -6.90 17.02
C SER A 375 5.78 -7.96 17.24
N LEU A 376 6.59 -8.26 16.22
CA LEU A 376 7.71 -9.19 16.34
C LEU A 376 8.81 -8.66 17.26
N VAL A 377 9.15 -7.38 17.15
CA VAL A 377 10.13 -6.72 18.05
C VAL A 377 9.61 -6.74 19.49
N PHE A 378 8.34 -6.41 19.71
CA PHE A 378 7.73 -6.45 21.04
C PHE A 378 7.74 -7.86 21.66
N LEU A 379 7.42 -8.89 20.86
CA LEU A 379 7.50 -10.28 21.26
C LEU A 379 8.95 -10.68 21.62
N ALA A 380 9.93 -10.24 20.83
CA ALA A 380 11.35 -10.50 21.07
C ALA A 380 11.88 -9.84 22.34
N VAL A 381 11.37 -8.66 22.71
CA VAL A 381 11.79 -7.92 23.92
C VAL A 381 11.12 -8.47 25.19
N LYS A 382 9.85 -8.90 25.13
CA LYS A 382 9.12 -9.38 26.34
C LYS A 382 9.41 -10.82 26.74
N ARG A 383 9.83 -11.68 25.82
CA ARG A 383 10.21 -13.06 26.12
C ARG A 383 11.73 -13.16 26.10
N ASP A 384 12.34 -13.14 27.28
CA ASP A 384 13.73 -13.55 27.47
C ASP A 384 13.95 -14.91 26.77
N TRP A 385 14.67 -14.89 25.65
CA TRP A 385 15.44 -16.00 25.10
C TRP A 385 14.73 -17.33 24.81
N VAL A 386 13.57 -17.32 24.16
CA VAL A 386 13.16 -18.49 23.36
C VAL A 386 12.93 -18.08 21.89
N ILE A 387 13.99 -18.26 21.10
CA ILE A 387 14.08 -18.10 19.64
C ILE A 387 13.16 -19.10 18.89
N SER A 388 12.35 -19.90 19.59
CA SER A 388 11.49 -20.94 19.01
C SER A 388 10.41 -20.39 18.08
N ASP A 389 10.01 -19.13 18.21
CA ASP A 389 9.01 -18.50 17.33
C ASP A 389 9.62 -17.82 16.09
N LEU A 390 10.95 -17.69 15.98
CA LEU A 390 11.65 -17.28 14.74
C LEU A 390 11.74 -18.42 13.71
N THR A 391 10.95 -19.48 13.86
CA THR A 391 10.86 -20.60 12.91
C THR A 391 10.51 -20.18 11.48
N LEU A 392 10.00 -18.95 11.29
CA LEU A 392 9.73 -18.32 10.00
C LEU A 392 10.98 -17.87 9.23
N LEU A 393 12.14 -17.71 9.90
CA LEU A 393 13.38 -17.36 9.22
C LEU A 393 14.03 -18.58 8.54
N PRO A 394 14.69 -18.39 7.39
CA PRO A 394 15.45 -19.46 6.73
C PRO A 394 16.56 -20.00 7.63
N ARG A 395 16.65 -21.33 7.72
CA ARG A 395 17.68 -22.10 8.43
C ARG A 395 18.47 -22.94 7.44
N ARG A 396 19.62 -23.47 7.85
CA ARG A 396 20.45 -24.34 6.99
C ARG A 396 19.69 -25.57 6.47
N LYS A 397 18.77 -26.12 7.28
CA LYS A 397 17.88 -27.22 6.87
C LYS A 397 16.98 -26.86 5.68
N ASP A 398 16.58 -25.60 5.51
CA ASP A 398 15.72 -25.22 4.39
C ASP A 398 16.41 -25.39 3.03
N VAL A 399 17.75 -25.28 2.98
CA VAL A 399 18.53 -25.55 1.77
C VAL A 399 18.55 -27.04 1.45
N THR A 400 18.69 -27.90 2.47
CA THR A 400 18.64 -29.36 2.27
C THR A 400 17.24 -29.81 1.85
N ASP A 401 16.19 -29.23 2.45
CA ASP A 401 14.80 -29.51 2.10
C ASP A 401 14.48 -29.06 0.67
N LEU A 402 14.99 -27.90 0.24
CA LEU A 402 14.86 -27.42 -1.14
C LEU A 402 15.52 -28.39 -2.14
N LEU A 403 16.74 -28.82 -1.87
CA LEU A 403 17.47 -29.75 -2.73
C LEU A 403 16.77 -31.11 -2.79
N GLN A 404 16.37 -31.68 -1.64
CA GLN A 404 15.62 -32.93 -1.60
C GLN A 404 14.29 -32.82 -2.35
N ASN A 405 13.59 -31.68 -2.23
CA ASN A 405 12.37 -31.46 -2.98
C ASN A 405 12.62 -31.39 -4.49
N ALA A 406 13.72 -30.75 -4.93
CA ALA A 406 14.11 -30.78 -6.34
C ALA A 406 14.41 -32.21 -6.83
N TRP A 407 15.12 -33.01 -6.03
CA TRP A 407 15.37 -34.42 -6.33
C TRP A 407 14.09 -35.26 -6.37
N PHE A 408 13.15 -34.98 -5.47
CA PHE A 408 11.81 -35.57 -5.48
C PHE A 408 11.10 -35.21 -6.78
N LEU A 409 10.98 -33.93 -7.15
CA LEU A 409 10.30 -33.51 -8.37
C LEU A 409 10.91 -34.13 -9.64
N LEU A 410 12.24 -34.29 -9.68
CA LEU A 410 12.98 -34.95 -10.76
C LEU A 410 12.88 -36.50 -10.74
N GLY A 411 12.21 -37.09 -9.76
CA GLY A 411 12.02 -38.55 -9.67
C GLY A 411 13.20 -39.33 -9.12
N ARG A 412 14.21 -38.67 -8.56
CA ARG A 412 15.37 -39.33 -7.95
C ARG A 412 15.19 -39.63 -6.46
N SER A 413 14.27 -38.95 -5.78
CA SER A 413 13.91 -39.26 -4.40
C SER A 413 12.50 -39.86 -4.33
N PRO A 414 12.29 -40.95 -3.56
CA PRO A 414 10.98 -41.59 -3.41
C PRO A 414 10.04 -40.79 -2.51
N GLU A 415 10.57 -40.03 -1.54
CA GLU A 415 9.79 -39.35 -0.49
C GLU A 415 9.99 -37.84 -0.51
N ARG A 416 8.97 -37.11 -0.04
CA ARG A 416 9.07 -35.65 0.20
C ARG A 416 9.97 -35.35 1.41
N PRO A 417 10.60 -34.16 1.47
CA PRO A 417 11.34 -33.73 2.64
C PRO A 417 10.42 -33.64 3.88
N ARG A 418 10.96 -33.97 5.05
CA ARG A 418 10.23 -33.84 6.32
C ARG A 418 10.24 -32.39 6.79
N TYR A 419 9.11 -31.70 6.56
CA TYR A 419 8.95 -30.29 6.90
C TYR A 419 8.61 -30.09 8.38
N GLY A 420 9.21 -29.05 8.99
CA GLY A 420 8.81 -28.56 10.31
C GLY A 420 7.53 -27.71 10.26
N LYS A 421 7.33 -26.86 11.28
CA LYS A 421 6.13 -26.01 11.44
C LYS A 421 5.79 -25.17 10.19
N PHE A 422 6.83 -24.73 9.49
CA PHE A 422 6.72 -24.04 8.21
C PHE A 422 7.66 -24.71 7.21
N SER A 423 7.15 -25.00 6.01
CA SER A 423 7.95 -25.49 4.90
C SER A 423 8.83 -24.36 4.32
N PHE A 424 9.87 -24.71 3.55
CA PHE A 424 10.70 -23.70 2.90
C PHE A 424 9.88 -22.83 1.92
N VAL A 425 8.84 -23.38 1.29
CA VAL A 425 7.90 -22.65 0.41
C VAL A 425 7.15 -21.58 1.20
N GLN A 426 6.59 -21.93 2.37
CA GLN A 426 5.89 -20.98 3.23
C GLN A 426 6.82 -19.87 3.76
N LYS A 427 8.08 -20.21 4.08
CA LYS A 427 9.09 -19.22 4.47
C LYS A 427 9.48 -18.30 3.32
N PHE A 428 9.58 -18.84 2.10
CA PHE A 428 9.81 -18.05 0.89
C PHE A 428 8.65 -17.07 0.66
N ASP A 429 7.40 -17.52 0.75
CA ASP A 429 6.21 -16.66 0.61
C ASP A 429 6.23 -15.52 1.63
N TYR A 430 6.54 -15.84 2.89
CA TYR A 430 6.65 -14.86 3.95
C TYR A 430 7.74 -13.81 3.67
N LEU A 431 8.93 -14.25 3.25
CA LEU A 431 10.05 -13.34 2.97
C LEU A 431 9.79 -12.52 1.70
N ALA A 432 9.23 -13.13 0.65
CA ALA A 432 8.83 -12.46 -0.57
C ALA A 432 7.76 -11.40 -0.28
N ALA A 433 6.81 -11.68 0.60
CA ALA A 433 5.82 -10.71 1.03
C ALA A 433 6.44 -9.55 1.82
N LEU A 434 7.23 -9.87 2.86
CA LEU A 434 7.81 -8.86 3.74
C LEU A 434 8.77 -7.94 2.99
N LEU A 435 9.72 -8.51 2.24
CA LEU A 435 10.70 -7.72 1.48
C LEU A 435 10.05 -7.07 0.27
N GLY A 436 9.29 -7.84 -0.51
CA GLY A 436 8.71 -7.34 -1.76
C GLY A 436 7.73 -6.20 -1.54
N LEU A 437 6.81 -6.31 -0.58
CA LEU A 437 5.91 -5.20 -0.25
C LEU A 437 6.66 -3.99 0.31
N SER A 438 7.70 -4.21 1.13
CA SER A 438 8.55 -3.12 1.64
C SER A 438 9.25 -2.37 0.49
N PHE A 439 9.83 -3.08 -0.48
CA PHE A 439 10.42 -2.47 -1.68
C PHE A 439 9.38 -1.74 -2.51
N MET A 440 8.17 -2.27 -2.67
CA MET A 440 7.08 -1.57 -3.36
C MET A 440 6.69 -0.28 -2.67
N ILE A 441 6.62 -0.26 -1.34
CA ILE A 441 6.31 0.95 -0.58
C ILE A 441 7.43 1.98 -0.75
N VAL A 442 8.69 1.58 -0.60
CA VAL A 442 9.84 2.50 -0.75
C VAL A 442 9.90 3.09 -2.16
N THR A 443 9.80 2.25 -3.19
CA THR A 443 9.82 2.71 -4.59
C THR A 443 8.57 3.53 -4.93
N GLY A 444 7.40 3.18 -4.38
CA GLY A 444 6.15 3.91 -4.56
C GLY A 444 6.17 5.30 -3.92
N LEU A 445 6.69 5.42 -2.69
CA LEU A 445 6.88 6.71 -2.01
C LEU A 445 7.88 7.60 -2.77
N ALA A 446 8.92 6.98 -3.32
CA ALA A 446 9.92 7.68 -4.12
C ALA A 446 9.34 8.26 -5.43
N ILE A 447 8.43 7.53 -6.09
CA ILE A 447 7.74 8.00 -7.31
C ILE A 447 6.61 8.99 -6.96
N GLY A 448 5.85 8.74 -5.90
CA GLY A 448 4.71 9.56 -5.51
C GLY A 448 5.09 10.92 -4.91
N PHE A 449 6.25 10.99 -4.26
CA PHE A 449 6.75 12.21 -3.60
C PHE A 449 8.22 12.46 -3.93
N PRO A 450 8.56 12.74 -5.21
CA PRO A 450 9.96 12.82 -5.65
C PRO A 450 10.77 13.90 -4.93
N GLU A 451 10.13 14.98 -4.48
CA GLU A 451 10.79 16.10 -3.77
C GLU A 451 11.00 15.87 -2.27
N ARG A 452 10.18 15.00 -1.65
CA ARG A 452 10.23 14.72 -0.20
C ARG A 452 10.88 13.38 0.13
N SER A 453 11.23 12.60 -0.88
CA SER A 453 11.77 11.25 -0.75
C SER A 453 13.28 11.19 -1.04
N ILE A 454 13.86 9.98 -0.99
CA ILE A 454 15.28 9.73 -1.30
C ILE A 454 15.69 10.25 -2.69
N CYS A 455 14.73 10.44 -3.58
CA CYS A 455 14.93 11.02 -4.91
C CYS A 455 15.28 12.52 -4.90
N ALA A 456 15.13 13.22 -3.78
CA ALA A 456 15.67 14.56 -3.59
C ALA A 456 17.21 14.58 -3.71
N VAL A 457 17.87 13.45 -3.45
CA VAL A 457 19.34 13.31 -3.51
C VAL A 457 19.79 12.60 -4.80
N LEU A 458 18.97 11.72 -5.40
CA LEU A 458 19.34 10.90 -6.57
C LEU A 458 19.24 11.62 -7.93
N PRO A 459 20.22 11.50 -8.85
CA PRO A 459 20.18 12.20 -10.14
C PRO A 459 18.89 11.93 -10.94
N ALA A 460 18.35 12.95 -11.62
CA ALA A 460 17.02 12.91 -12.28
C ALA A 460 16.81 11.73 -13.25
N ARG A 461 17.88 11.24 -13.88
CA ARG A 461 17.88 10.05 -14.75
C ARG A 461 17.33 8.79 -14.07
N TRP A 462 17.58 8.61 -12.77
CA TRP A 462 17.16 7.41 -12.03
C TRP A 462 15.66 7.36 -11.75
N LEU A 463 14.94 8.49 -11.85
CA LEU A 463 13.49 8.54 -11.65
C LEU A 463 12.74 7.76 -12.75
N GLY A 464 13.23 7.81 -13.99
CA GLY A 464 12.65 7.09 -15.11
C GLY A 464 12.77 5.57 -14.95
N ASP A 465 13.95 5.10 -14.56
CA ASP A 465 14.23 3.68 -14.29
C ASP A 465 13.47 3.18 -13.06
N LEU A 466 13.33 4.01 -12.02
CA LEU A 466 12.61 3.63 -10.79
C LEU A 466 11.14 3.28 -11.05
N ARG A 467 10.47 3.99 -11.97
CA ARG A 467 9.10 3.64 -12.38
C ARG A 467 9.03 2.28 -13.05
N ILE A 468 9.99 1.97 -13.92
CA ILE A 468 10.06 0.65 -14.60
C ILE A 468 10.27 -0.44 -13.56
N VAL A 469 11.19 -0.23 -12.62
CA VAL A 469 11.45 -1.16 -11.51
C VAL A 469 10.20 -1.35 -10.65
N HIS A 470 9.51 -0.28 -10.26
CA HIS A 470 8.29 -0.37 -9.45
C HIS A 470 7.20 -1.18 -10.15
N VAL A 471 6.98 -0.95 -11.45
CA VAL A 471 6.02 -1.71 -12.25
C VAL A 471 6.44 -3.18 -12.33
N ALA A 472 7.71 -3.45 -12.65
CA ALA A 472 8.24 -4.82 -12.75
C ALA A 472 8.08 -5.59 -11.43
N LEU A 473 8.44 -4.97 -10.30
CA LEU A 473 8.25 -5.53 -8.96
C LEU A 473 6.76 -5.76 -8.65
N GLY A 474 5.88 -4.84 -9.04
CA GLY A 474 4.44 -5.00 -8.89
C GLY A 474 3.89 -6.21 -9.64
N TYR A 475 4.29 -6.41 -10.91
CA TYR A 475 3.94 -7.61 -11.68
C TYR A 475 4.51 -8.89 -11.05
N GLY A 476 5.76 -8.84 -10.59
CA GLY A 476 6.39 -9.96 -9.89
C GLY A 476 5.61 -10.36 -8.64
N LEU A 477 5.16 -9.39 -7.84
CA LEU A 477 4.36 -9.67 -6.63
C LEU A 477 2.95 -10.15 -6.94
N ILE A 478 2.29 -9.60 -7.97
CA ILE A 478 1.00 -10.13 -8.43
C ILE A 478 1.16 -11.59 -8.85
N PHE A 479 2.22 -11.94 -9.58
CA PHE A 479 2.49 -13.32 -9.94
C PHE A 479 2.78 -14.20 -8.71
N ILE A 480 3.65 -13.75 -7.81
CA ILE A 480 4.02 -14.51 -6.61
C ILE A 480 2.79 -14.75 -5.72
N PHE A 481 1.91 -13.76 -5.54
CA PHE A 481 0.75 -13.94 -4.66
C PHE A 481 -0.41 -14.65 -5.35
N LEU A 482 -0.74 -14.31 -6.60
CA LEU A 482 -1.93 -14.83 -7.26
C LEU A 482 -1.67 -16.21 -7.91
N VAL A 483 -0.51 -16.40 -8.53
CA VAL A 483 -0.18 -17.65 -9.21
C VAL A 483 0.51 -18.60 -8.25
N TRP A 484 1.59 -18.18 -7.61
CA TRP A 484 2.39 -19.08 -6.78
C TRP A 484 1.76 -19.35 -5.41
N HIS A 485 1.48 -18.31 -4.61
CA HIS A 485 0.97 -18.47 -3.26
C HIS A 485 -0.45 -19.05 -3.25
N VAL A 486 -1.40 -18.44 -3.95
CA VAL A 486 -2.77 -18.98 -4.05
C VAL A 486 -2.80 -20.31 -4.81
N GLY A 487 -2.00 -20.48 -5.88
CA GLY A 487 -1.92 -21.72 -6.63
C GLY A 487 -1.45 -22.90 -5.78
N ASN A 488 -0.33 -22.74 -5.06
CA ASN A 488 0.21 -23.80 -4.20
C ASN A 488 -0.70 -24.14 -3.02
N ASN A 489 -1.38 -23.15 -2.44
CA ASN A 489 -2.18 -23.38 -1.23
C ASN A 489 -3.63 -23.81 -1.54
N LEU A 490 -4.25 -23.32 -2.61
CA LEU A 490 -5.67 -23.55 -2.90
C LEU A 490 -5.91 -24.51 -4.08
N PHE A 491 -5.02 -24.51 -5.08
CA PHE A 491 -5.22 -25.22 -6.35
C PHE A 491 -4.26 -26.39 -6.57
N SER A 492 -3.34 -26.66 -5.64
CA SER A 492 -2.49 -27.85 -5.76
C SER A 492 -3.33 -29.12 -5.65
N PRO A 493 -3.01 -30.20 -6.39
CA PRO A 493 -3.75 -31.47 -6.29
C PRO A 493 -3.75 -32.06 -4.87
N ALA A 494 -2.79 -31.70 -4.01
CA ALA A 494 -2.75 -32.14 -2.62
C ALA A 494 -3.71 -31.35 -1.70
N THR A 495 -4.00 -30.09 -2.03
CA THR A 495 -4.72 -29.16 -1.15
C THR A 495 -6.02 -28.63 -1.74
N PHE A 496 -6.37 -29.05 -2.96
CA PHE A 496 -7.47 -28.52 -3.78
C PHE A 496 -8.74 -28.23 -2.96
N LEU A 497 -9.00 -26.94 -2.73
CA LEU A 497 -10.14 -26.41 -1.97
C LEU A 497 -10.39 -27.04 -0.58
N ARG A 498 -9.40 -27.74 -0.01
CA ARG A 498 -9.50 -28.41 1.29
C ARG A 498 -8.88 -27.59 2.41
N ASN A 499 -7.87 -26.78 2.11
CA ASN A 499 -7.16 -25.97 3.10
C ASN A 499 -7.83 -24.60 3.32
N TRP A 500 -8.77 -24.53 4.26
CA TRP A 500 -9.47 -23.30 4.66
C TRP A 500 -8.87 -22.62 5.90
N SER A 501 -7.63 -23.00 6.28
CA SER A 501 -6.97 -22.52 7.51
C SER A 501 -6.84 -20.99 7.59
N TRP A 502 -6.75 -20.30 6.45
CA TRP A 502 -6.71 -18.84 6.39
C TRP A 502 -8.05 -18.16 6.76
N VAL A 503 -9.18 -18.88 6.67
CA VAL A 503 -10.51 -18.40 7.06
C VAL A 503 -10.91 -18.91 8.46
N ASN A 504 -10.88 -20.24 8.65
CA ASN A 504 -11.38 -20.88 9.88
C ASN A 504 -10.30 -21.09 10.95
N GLY A 505 -9.01 -20.98 10.58
CA GLY A 505 -7.87 -21.18 11.47
C GLY A 505 -7.52 -22.63 11.76
N LYS A 506 -8.16 -23.59 11.10
CA LYS A 506 -8.11 -25.02 11.42
C LYS A 506 -7.55 -25.83 10.26
N ILE A 507 -6.82 -26.89 10.57
CA ILE A 507 -6.27 -27.86 9.61
C ILE A 507 -6.56 -29.29 10.09
N SER A 508 -6.90 -30.20 9.18
CA SER A 508 -7.15 -31.62 9.52
C SER A 508 -5.84 -32.36 9.79
N GLU A 509 -5.93 -33.45 10.54
CA GLU A 509 -4.79 -34.31 10.88
C GLU A 509 -4.06 -34.85 9.65
N ASP A 510 -4.79 -35.34 8.65
CA ASP A 510 -4.18 -35.90 7.44
C ASP A 510 -3.35 -34.86 6.68
N MET A 511 -3.88 -33.64 6.60
CA MET A 511 -3.17 -32.49 6.01
C MET A 511 -1.94 -32.13 6.84
N MET A 512 -2.06 -32.19 8.17
CA MET A 512 -0.94 -31.92 9.08
C MET A 512 0.18 -32.96 8.91
N ARG A 513 -0.17 -34.24 8.76
CA ARG A 513 0.78 -35.33 8.48
C ARG A 513 1.46 -35.15 7.12
N GLN A 514 0.70 -34.77 6.08
CA GLN A 514 1.23 -34.64 4.72
C GLN A 514 2.08 -33.37 4.51
N GLU A 515 1.64 -32.21 5.00
CA GLU A 515 2.32 -30.92 4.77
C GLU A 515 3.37 -30.59 5.83
N HIS A 516 3.22 -31.11 7.05
CA HIS A 516 3.99 -30.74 8.23
C HIS A 516 4.48 -31.97 9.01
N THR A 517 5.01 -32.97 8.27
CA THR A 517 5.37 -34.31 8.76
C THR A 517 6.19 -34.26 10.04
N GLN A 518 7.30 -33.53 10.05
CA GLN A 518 8.21 -33.48 11.20
C GLN A 518 7.53 -32.80 12.40
N TYR A 519 6.84 -31.69 12.16
CA TYR A 519 6.19 -30.98 13.25
C TYR A 519 5.03 -31.76 13.86
N TYR A 520 4.32 -32.56 13.06
CA TYR A 520 3.30 -33.47 13.55
C TYR A 520 3.91 -34.57 14.43
N GLU A 521 5.01 -35.20 13.98
CA GLU A 521 5.77 -36.17 14.79
C GLU A 521 6.27 -35.56 16.11
N ASP A 522 6.87 -34.37 16.05
CA ASP A 522 7.35 -33.62 17.23
C ASP A 522 6.20 -33.33 18.21
N MET A 523 5.00 -32.99 17.71
CA MET A 523 3.82 -32.77 18.56
C MET A 523 3.34 -34.05 19.24
N LEU A 524 3.32 -35.18 18.55
CA LEU A 524 2.94 -36.46 19.14
C LEU A 524 3.92 -36.88 20.23
N LEU A 525 5.22 -36.70 19.98
CA LEU A 525 6.26 -36.98 20.97
C LEU A 525 6.09 -36.08 22.21
N ALA A 526 5.84 -34.79 22.02
CA ALA A 526 5.60 -33.86 23.12
C ALA A 526 4.33 -34.21 23.92
N GLU A 527 3.25 -34.63 23.27
CA GLU A 527 2.02 -35.09 23.94
C GLU A 527 2.27 -36.36 24.77
N GLN A 528 3.06 -37.30 24.24
CA GLN A 528 3.46 -38.51 24.96
C GLN A 528 4.35 -38.20 26.17
N GLU A 529 5.33 -37.30 26.00
CA GLU A 529 6.20 -36.86 27.10
C GLU A 529 5.39 -36.14 28.19
N GLU A 530 4.45 -35.28 27.82
CA GLU A 530 3.58 -34.60 28.79
C GLU A 530 2.67 -35.58 29.53
N LYS A 531 2.08 -36.55 28.81
CA LYS A 531 1.27 -37.60 29.41
C LYS A 531 2.09 -38.40 30.42
N LEU A 532 3.29 -38.85 30.03
CA LEU A 532 4.21 -39.57 30.91
C LEU A 532 4.61 -38.72 32.12
N ARG A 533 4.85 -37.42 31.93
CA ARG A 533 5.16 -36.49 33.02
C ARG A 533 4.00 -36.34 33.99
N ARG A 534 2.76 -36.28 33.51
CA ARG A 534 1.55 -36.22 34.34
C ARG A 534 1.36 -37.51 35.12
N GLU A 535 1.56 -38.66 34.49
CA GLU A 535 1.50 -39.99 35.14
C GLU A 535 2.55 -40.09 36.26
N ARG A 536 3.81 -39.75 35.99
CA ARG A 536 4.87 -39.71 37.01
C ARG A 536 4.55 -38.75 38.16
N ALA A 537 4.00 -37.57 37.87
CA ALA A 537 3.62 -36.61 38.91
C ALA A 537 2.42 -37.06 39.76
N VAL A 538 1.58 -37.99 39.26
CA VAL A 538 0.53 -38.62 40.05
C VAL A 538 1.11 -39.73 40.92
N GLU A 539 2.04 -40.55 40.39
CA GLU A 539 2.74 -41.59 41.13
C GLU A 539 3.61 -41.03 42.26
N GLU A 540 4.36 -39.95 42.01
CA GLU A 540 5.16 -39.28 43.04
C GLU A 540 4.28 -38.74 44.17
N ARG A 541 3.13 -38.14 43.84
CA ARG A 541 2.17 -37.65 44.83
C ARG A 541 1.52 -38.77 45.64
N SER A 542 1.13 -39.87 44.98
CA SER A 542 0.54 -41.00 45.70
C SER A 542 1.57 -41.66 46.64
N MET A 543 2.83 -41.77 46.21
CA MET A 543 3.91 -42.26 47.06
C MET A 543 4.17 -41.31 48.24
N GLU A 544 4.17 -39.99 48.03
CA GLU A 544 4.35 -39.00 49.10
C GLU A 544 3.22 -39.08 50.15
N GLU A 545 1.96 -39.28 49.72
CA GLU A 545 0.83 -39.47 50.64
C GLU A 545 0.97 -40.74 51.48
N VAL A 546 1.43 -41.84 50.88
CA VAL A 546 1.69 -43.09 51.60
C VAL A 546 2.79 -42.90 52.65
N ILE A 547 3.90 -42.25 52.28
CA ILE A 547 5.01 -41.96 53.20
C ILE A 547 4.52 -41.06 54.35
N LYS A 548 3.75 -40.00 54.06
CA LYS A 548 3.18 -39.11 55.08
C LYS A 548 2.20 -39.83 56.01
N LYS A 549 1.46 -40.81 55.50
CA LYS A 549 0.57 -41.63 56.32
C LYS A 549 1.37 -42.53 57.26
N GLN A 550 2.36 -43.24 56.75
CA GLN A 550 3.24 -44.10 57.55
C GLN A 550 4.03 -43.30 58.59
N ALA A 551 4.51 -42.10 58.25
CA ALA A 551 5.19 -41.23 59.19
C ALA A 551 4.27 -40.78 60.35
N ARG A 552 3.01 -40.44 60.06
CA ARG A 552 2.01 -40.11 61.10
C ARG A 552 1.67 -41.30 61.99
N GLU A 553 1.47 -42.48 61.40
CA GLU A 553 1.22 -43.71 62.16
C GLU A 553 2.42 -44.06 63.05
N LEU A 554 3.66 -43.86 62.57
CA LEU A 554 4.87 -44.05 63.36
C LEU A 554 4.91 -43.09 64.57
N GLU A 555 4.66 -41.80 64.35
CA GLU A 555 4.62 -40.79 65.42
C GLU A 555 3.55 -41.11 66.46
N GLU A 556 2.35 -41.50 66.04
CA GLU A 556 1.25 -41.88 66.93
C GLU A 556 1.60 -43.08 67.82
N TYR A 557 2.21 -44.13 67.26
CA TYR A 557 2.66 -45.28 68.04
C TYR A 557 3.77 -44.92 69.04
N LEU A 558 4.70 -44.04 68.66
CA LEU A 558 5.76 -43.58 69.55
C LEU A 558 5.21 -42.75 70.72
N GLU A 559 4.27 -41.84 70.45
CA GLU A 559 3.63 -41.01 71.47
C GLU A 559 2.79 -41.84 72.44
N ALA A 560 1.98 -42.77 71.92
CA ALA A 560 1.19 -43.69 72.72
C ALA A 560 2.10 -44.57 73.60
N GLY A 561 3.18 -45.12 73.03
CA GLY A 561 4.19 -45.89 73.78
C GLY A 561 4.82 -45.06 74.90
N ASN A 562 5.19 -43.80 74.63
CA ASN A 562 5.76 -42.89 75.62
C ASN A 562 4.77 -42.56 76.74
N GLN A 563 3.48 -42.40 76.43
CA GLN A 563 2.44 -42.13 77.41
C GLN A 563 2.20 -43.32 78.34
N TYR A 564 2.08 -44.53 77.79
CA TYR A 564 1.96 -45.75 78.59
C TYR A 564 3.21 -45.99 79.46
N ALA A 565 4.40 -45.72 78.93
CA ALA A 565 5.64 -45.80 79.69
C ALA A 565 5.68 -44.83 80.88
N LYS A 566 5.09 -43.63 80.74
CA LYS A 566 4.94 -42.65 81.85
C LYS A 566 3.93 -43.10 82.91
N GLN A 567 2.91 -43.86 82.51
CA GLN A 567 1.89 -44.43 83.40
C GLN A 567 2.34 -45.75 84.05
N ALA A 568 3.56 -46.22 83.77
CA ALA A 568 4.10 -47.52 84.18
C ALA A 568 3.32 -48.75 83.66
N ASP A 569 2.45 -48.58 82.66
CA ASP A 569 1.80 -49.68 81.94
C ASP A 569 2.75 -50.20 80.85
N TYR A 570 3.78 -50.93 81.29
CA TYR A 570 4.88 -51.35 80.41
C TYR A 570 4.47 -52.36 79.34
N ALA A 571 3.45 -53.20 79.60
CA ALA A 571 2.96 -54.18 78.63
C ALA A 571 2.40 -53.50 77.37
N LYS A 572 1.57 -52.46 77.54
CA LYS A 572 1.05 -51.68 76.41
C LYS A 572 2.12 -50.83 75.75
N ALA A 573 3.07 -50.28 76.51
CA ALA A 573 4.17 -49.51 75.94
C ALA A 573 5.04 -50.36 74.98
N VAL A 574 5.35 -51.61 75.36
CA VAL A 574 6.03 -52.57 74.48
C VAL A 574 5.25 -52.81 73.19
N GLU A 575 3.95 -53.07 73.30
CA GLU A 575 3.09 -53.31 72.14
C GLU A 575 3.10 -52.13 71.14
N GLN A 576 3.04 -50.89 71.64
CA GLN A 576 3.06 -49.71 70.76
C GLN A 576 4.42 -49.51 70.09
N TYR A 577 5.53 -49.72 70.81
CA TYR A 577 6.86 -49.62 70.17
C TYR A 577 7.13 -50.76 69.19
N GLU A 578 6.62 -51.97 69.43
CA GLU A 578 6.65 -53.06 68.46
C GLU A 578 5.86 -52.73 67.20
N LYS A 579 4.70 -52.07 67.32
CA LYS A 579 3.93 -51.55 66.16
C LYS A 579 4.70 -50.48 65.40
N ALA A 580 5.38 -49.57 66.10
CA ALA A 580 6.26 -48.57 65.48
C ALA A 580 7.42 -49.23 64.70
N LEU A 581 8.06 -50.24 65.29
CA LEU A 581 9.12 -51.02 64.61
C LEU A 581 8.57 -51.94 63.51
N GLY A 582 7.28 -52.30 63.56
CA GLY A 582 6.58 -52.97 62.47
C GLY A 582 6.43 -52.09 61.22
N LEU A 583 6.29 -50.77 61.40
CA LEU A 583 6.30 -49.79 60.29
C LEU A 583 7.71 -49.49 59.79
N LEU A 584 8.65 -49.23 60.72
CA LEU A 584 10.04 -48.91 60.43
C LEU A 584 10.98 -49.74 61.31
N PRO A 585 11.45 -50.92 60.84
CA PRO A 585 12.22 -51.88 61.64
C PRO A 585 13.52 -51.36 62.26
N ASN A 586 14.13 -50.33 61.66
CA ASN A 586 15.40 -49.76 62.09
C ASN A 586 15.24 -48.32 62.61
N PHE A 587 14.13 -48.01 63.29
CA PHE A 587 13.93 -46.68 63.86
C PHE A 587 14.60 -46.55 65.24
N PRO A 588 15.70 -45.77 65.39
CA PRO A 588 16.54 -45.80 66.60
C PRO A 588 15.78 -45.41 67.87
N GLN A 589 14.89 -44.42 67.78
CA GLN A 589 14.13 -43.93 68.92
C GLN A 589 13.13 -44.97 69.45
N ALA A 590 12.41 -45.68 68.57
CA ALA A 590 11.50 -46.76 68.98
C ALA A 590 12.27 -47.92 69.63
N GLN A 591 13.41 -48.28 69.05
CA GLN A 591 14.27 -49.35 69.52
C GLN A 591 14.84 -49.05 70.92
N TYR A 592 15.34 -47.83 71.15
CA TYR A 592 15.81 -47.37 72.46
C TYR A 592 14.69 -47.33 73.50
N ASN A 593 13.52 -46.80 73.13
CA ASN A 593 12.38 -46.69 74.04
C ASN A 593 11.86 -48.07 74.45
N LEU A 594 11.79 -49.02 73.50
CA LEU A 594 11.45 -50.42 73.77
C LEU A 594 12.44 -51.06 74.76
N ALA A 595 13.74 -50.88 74.54
CA ALA A 595 14.77 -51.40 75.44
C ALA A 595 14.66 -50.79 76.85
N THR A 596 14.36 -49.49 76.93
CA THR A 596 14.15 -48.77 78.19
C THR A 596 12.92 -49.27 78.95
N VAL A 597 11.82 -49.52 78.26
CA VAL A 597 10.60 -50.08 78.86
C VAL A 597 10.82 -51.53 79.32
N CYS A 598 11.49 -52.37 78.54
CA CYS A 598 11.85 -53.74 78.92
C CYS A 598 12.76 -53.77 80.18
N HIS A 599 13.68 -52.80 80.29
CA HIS A 599 14.52 -52.67 81.48
C HIS A 599 13.67 -52.30 82.71
N LYS A 600 12.78 -51.31 82.59
CA LYS A 600 11.92 -50.85 83.69
C LYS A 600 10.84 -51.87 84.11
N SER A 601 10.42 -52.75 83.20
CA SER A 601 9.46 -53.82 83.50
C SER A 601 10.10 -55.06 84.14
N GLY A 602 11.41 -55.04 84.37
CA GLY A 602 12.16 -56.17 84.95
C GLY A 602 12.55 -57.25 83.95
N ASN A 603 12.20 -57.13 82.66
CA ASN A 603 12.61 -58.07 81.62
C ASN A 603 14.03 -57.75 81.10
N ILE A 604 15.01 -57.93 81.99
CA ILE A 604 16.42 -57.56 81.75
C ILE A 604 17.00 -58.27 80.53
N LYS A 605 16.67 -59.57 80.33
CA LYS A 605 17.17 -60.36 79.19
C LYS A 605 16.75 -59.75 77.86
N ARG A 606 15.48 -59.34 77.74
CA ARG A 606 14.98 -58.69 76.53
C ARG A 606 15.57 -57.29 76.36
N ALA A 607 15.73 -56.54 77.45
CA ALA A 607 16.31 -55.20 77.42
C ALA A 607 17.74 -55.18 76.84
N ILE A 608 18.60 -56.12 77.23
CA ILE A 608 19.97 -56.25 76.69
C ILE A 608 19.96 -56.43 75.17
N VAL A 609 19.10 -57.32 74.66
CA VAL A 609 18.98 -57.58 73.22
C VAL A 609 18.57 -56.31 72.47
N GLU A 610 17.53 -55.62 72.96
CA GLU A 610 17.02 -54.44 72.26
C GLU A 610 17.97 -53.23 72.36
N TYR A 611 18.73 -53.08 73.45
CA TYR A 611 19.77 -52.06 73.57
C TYR A 611 20.96 -52.31 72.64
N ARG A 612 21.36 -53.58 72.44
CA ARG A 612 22.40 -53.92 71.46
C ARG A 612 21.96 -53.53 70.05
N LYS A 613 20.73 -53.89 69.65
CA LYS A 613 20.18 -53.47 68.36
C LYS A 613 20.13 -51.95 68.22
N PHE A 614 19.80 -51.20 69.28
CA PHE A 614 19.86 -49.74 69.23
C PHE A 614 21.27 -49.22 68.93
N ILE A 615 22.30 -49.76 69.59
CA ILE A 615 23.70 -49.39 69.34
C ILE A 615 24.16 -49.79 67.94
N GLU A 616 23.67 -50.89 67.40
CA GLU A 616 23.93 -51.30 66.02
C GLU A 616 23.29 -50.35 65.00
N ILE A 617 22.07 -49.87 65.28
CA ILE A 617 21.33 -48.95 64.39
C ILE A 617 21.89 -47.53 64.45
N ASP A 618 22.18 -46.99 65.64
CA ASP A 618 22.71 -45.61 65.82
C ASP A 618 23.85 -45.56 66.85
N PRO A 619 25.09 -45.92 66.44
CA PRO A 619 26.24 -45.97 67.33
C PRO A 619 26.68 -44.61 67.89
N PHE A 620 26.27 -43.51 67.25
CA PHE A 620 26.76 -42.16 67.58
C PHE A 620 25.67 -41.28 68.22
N ASN A 621 24.55 -41.87 68.60
CA ASN A 621 23.51 -41.15 69.33
C ASN A 621 24.06 -40.58 70.65
N THR A 622 23.55 -39.42 71.05
CA THR A 622 23.89 -38.78 72.33
C THR A 622 23.67 -39.68 73.56
N VAL A 623 22.75 -40.65 73.45
CA VAL A 623 22.48 -41.62 74.52
C VAL A 623 23.26 -42.93 74.37
N ALA A 624 23.99 -43.14 73.27
CA ALA A 624 24.69 -44.39 72.98
C ALA A 624 25.73 -44.74 74.05
N ASP A 625 26.54 -43.78 74.51
CA ASP A 625 27.53 -44.02 75.57
C ASP A 625 26.88 -44.41 76.90
N LYS A 626 25.72 -43.81 77.22
CA LYS A 626 24.93 -44.18 78.40
C LYS A 626 24.38 -45.59 78.27
N VAL A 627 23.92 -45.98 77.09
CA VAL A 627 23.41 -47.34 76.81
C VAL A 627 24.54 -48.37 76.88
N ARG A 628 25.75 -48.06 76.37
CA ARG A 628 26.92 -48.95 76.49
C ARG A 628 27.32 -49.17 77.95
N ALA A 629 27.37 -48.10 78.74
CA ALA A 629 27.66 -48.21 80.18
C ALA A 629 26.58 -49.04 80.90
N LEU A 630 25.31 -48.86 80.53
CA LEU A 630 24.19 -49.61 81.10
C LEU A 630 24.23 -51.10 80.68
N LEU A 631 24.55 -51.40 79.42
CA LEU A 631 24.72 -52.76 78.92
C LEU A 631 25.81 -53.50 79.71
N SER A 632 26.97 -52.87 79.92
CA SER A 632 28.05 -53.47 80.74
C SER A 632 27.57 -53.81 82.15
N GLN A 633 26.80 -52.92 82.80
CA GLN A 633 26.27 -53.16 84.14
C GLN A 633 25.21 -54.27 84.19
N LEU A 634 24.35 -54.35 83.18
CA LEU A 634 23.30 -55.38 83.10
C LEU A 634 23.87 -56.76 82.73
N GLU A 635 24.98 -56.80 81.98
CA GLU A 635 25.68 -58.03 81.59
C GLU A 635 26.55 -58.60 82.73
N ASP A 636 27.12 -57.76 83.59
CA ASP A 636 27.90 -58.16 84.78
C ASP A 636 27.03 -58.67 85.95
N SER A 637 25.69 -58.58 85.87
CA SER A 637 24.76 -59.03 86.92
C SER A 637 23.45 -59.63 86.35
N PRO A 638 23.50 -60.75 85.62
CA PRO A 638 22.35 -61.30 84.90
C PRO A 638 21.22 -61.87 85.80
N ASP A 639 21.42 -62.01 87.11
CA ASP A 639 20.56 -62.81 88.02
C ASP A 639 19.68 -62.03 89.01
N ARG A 640 19.55 -60.69 88.93
CA ARG A 640 18.60 -59.93 89.80
C ARG A 640 17.13 -59.98 89.33
N GLY A 641 16.73 -61.03 88.60
CA GLY A 641 15.49 -61.06 87.81
C GLY A 641 14.25 -61.69 88.45
N SER A 642 14.18 -61.93 89.75
CA SER A 642 12.99 -62.57 90.36
C SER A 642 12.53 -62.05 91.72
N ALA A 643 13.14 -60.98 92.26
CA ALA A 643 12.78 -60.45 93.56
C ALA A 643 12.49 -58.95 93.45
N ASP A 644 11.28 -58.62 93.00
CA ASP A 644 10.45 -57.49 93.49
C ASP A 644 9.28 -57.26 92.52
N ALA A 645 8.21 -58.00 92.75
CA ALA A 645 6.87 -57.66 92.28
C ALA A 645 5.98 -57.46 93.52
N ARG A 646 5.84 -56.21 93.95
CA ARG A 646 4.72 -55.70 94.76
C ARG A 646 4.40 -54.27 94.36
#